data_AF-A0A8H6W2W0-F1
#
_entry.id   AF-A0A8H6W2W0-F1
#
_cell.length_a   1.000
_cell.length_b   1.000
_cell.length_c   1.000
_cell.angle_alpha   90.00
_cell.angle_beta   90.00
_cell.angle_gamma   90.00
#
_symmetry.space_group_name_H-M   'P 1'
#
loop_
_entity.id
_entity.type
_entity.pdbx_description
1 polymer ?
#
loop_
_entity_poly.entity_id
_entity_poly.type
_entity_poly.pdbx_seq_one_letter_code
_entity_poly.pdbx_strand_id
1 'polypeptide(L)'
;MQAVFASLLALATVQSAQAAVTKRVTCSTGQTTANAACCVLFPIMDDLQTNLFENECGEDAHESLRLTFHDAIGFSPTLGMVNTTLSDWPRQLNFFHSGGGADGSISVFDEIETAFPANAGIDDIIDAQAPILARHNTTISPGDFIQFAGAVAVSNCPGAPRLEFLFGRPPPKAASPIGLVPEPFDPLDKVLPRMADAGFSPAELVALIASHSIAASDLIEPDHPGTPFDSTPGIFDTQLFIETQLRGTTFTGTGGHNGEVMGSVKGTIRLETDHQMARDPRTNCAWQSLASSQTRMQTNFRAAMSKLAILGQDRSSLIDCSDVIPIPPPLVGHPHLPAGVSPSAVEQACATSPFPVFTADPGPATSVAPVPPHALEHKDVALRQHDLRDRNSMRQHVELLRGCHCLPMPHTPSLPRTPLSLSHYRRKVQVPSRGPRCERENINAVPFEDRQGCSVHPYYRATLLCWDAGGCDKIRALPTFLGPFVTNADALLWCVDSNDRERMEESVEQLQSNFELLAELEPARGANIPVLIIATKKELPNAMPLPELEQIFAQAVAGRATRLASTTTTEPFRKGEALYEAFEWLIGEIRSVQAGRSPTDLEPGHPPALETLPDPRAPEHLDKLLNSWVERADAGADESSKQFLQQFADVNLPAWDHYMHIQIAYVVLSVHGRQKGKNMIFDGIEHYIAQSSRTNGRTFHFTMTYFWIQMVHFGLERVRLFRRKSQAADSDSIVTLTDDDPIKLFPFFLLTNPFLADGRLWADYYSTDVLMSAEARKSFVVPDKQPLPDVVRIE
;
A
#
# COMPACT_ATOMS: atom_id res chain seq x y z
N MET A 1 20.54 -32.69 64.34
CA MET A 1 19.97 -32.06 63.13
C MET A 1 21.11 -31.42 62.37
N GLN A 2 21.33 -31.90 61.14
CA GLN A 2 21.86 -31.22 59.94
C GLN A 2 23.02 -30.22 60.08
N ALA A 3 24.07 -30.21 59.26
CA ALA A 3 24.66 -31.06 58.25
C ALA A 3 25.87 -30.24 57.72
N VAL A 4 27.01 -30.89 57.53
CA VAL A 4 27.89 -30.82 56.34
C VAL A 4 28.36 -29.44 55.81
N PHE A 5 29.68 -29.21 55.76
CA PHE A 5 30.48 -28.93 54.53
C PHE A 5 31.87 -28.34 54.87
N ALA A 6 32.94 -29.10 54.60
CA ALA A 6 34.23 -28.58 54.12
C ALA A 6 35.21 -29.73 53.89
N SER A 7 35.14 -30.37 52.72
CA SER A 7 36.22 -31.14 52.13
C SER A 7 35.92 -31.29 50.64
N LEU A 8 36.86 -30.89 49.78
CA LEU A 8 37.42 -31.69 48.67
C LEU A 8 37.98 -30.82 47.53
N LEU A 9 39.27 -31.08 47.27
CA LEU A 9 40.03 -31.10 46.01
C LEU A 9 40.26 -29.83 45.17
N ALA A 10 41.54 -29.44 45.17
CA ALA A 10 42.23 -28.99 43.97
C ALA A 10 42.44 -30.17 42.99
N LEU A 11 41.81 -30.12 41.82
CA LEU A 11 42.30 -30.76 40.60
C LEU A 11 42.61 -29.66 39.58
N ALA A 12 43.88 -29.53 39.24
CA ALA A 12 44.30 -28.82 38.05
C ALA A 12 43.91 -29.67 36.83
N THR A 13 42.95 -29.21 36.04
CA THR A 13 42.67 -29.74 34.71
C THR A 13 43.44 -28.92 33.68
N VAL A 14 44.53 -29.48 33.17
CA VAL A 14 45.12 -29.07 31.89
C VAL A 14 44.09 -29.41 30.82
N GLN A 15 43.37 -28.43 30.30
CA GLN A 15 42.63 -28.60 29.05
C GLN A 15 43.65 -28.68 27.92
N SER A 16 43.92 -29.89 27.46
CA SER A 16 44.50 -30.13 26.14
C SER A 16 43.57 -29.52 25.09
N ALA A 17 44.00 -28.43 24.47
CA ALA A 17 43.38 -27.94 23.25
C ALA A 17 43.62 -28.99 22.15
N GLN A 18 42.63 -29.84 21.91
CA GLN A 18 42.53 -30.58 20.65
C GLN A 18 42.24 -29.53 19.57
N ALA A 19 43.29 -28.90 19.02
CA ALA A 19 43.20 -28.29 17.72
C ALA A 19 42.99 -29.43 16.72
N ALA A 20 41.73 -29.78 16.47
CA ALA A 20 41.39 -30.65 15.36
C ALA A 20 41.96 -30.00 14.10
N VAL A 21 42.96 -30.63 13.49
CA VAL A 21 43.46 -30.24 12.17
C VAL A 21 42.29 -30.46 11.20
N THR A 22 41.48 -29.43 10.97
CA THR A 22 40.47 -29.45 9.92
C THR A 22 41.21 -29.63 8.61
N LYS A 23 41.06 -30.82 8.03
CA LYS A 23 41.69 -31.18 6.75
C LYS A 23 41.08 -30.26 5.68
N ARG A 24 41.83 -29.23 5.27
CA ARG A 24 41.42 -28.31 4.21
C ARG A 24 41.25 -29.07 2.88
N VAL A 25 40.26 -28.66 2.12
CA VAL A 25 39.94 -29.16 0.78
C VAL A 25 40.51 -28.18 -0.24
N THR A 26 41.20 -28.68 -1.27
CA THR A 26 41.61 -27.89 -2.42
C THR A 26 40.53 -28.03 -3.51
N CYS A 27 39.94 -26.91 -3.91
CA CYS A 27 38.92 -26.85 -4.95
C CYS A 27 39.53 -27.00 -6.35
N SER A 28 38.69 -27.27 -7.36
CA SER A 28 39.11 -27.37 -8.77
C SER A 28 39.75 -26.09 -9.31
N THR A 29 39.39 -24.95 -8.72
CA THR A 29 39.94 -23.61 -8.97
C THR A 29 41.29 -23.35 -8.29
N GLY A 30 41.78 -24.28 -7.46
CA GLY A 30 43.05 -24.17 -6.74
C GLY A 30 42.96 -23.46 -5.37
N GLN A 31 41.85 -22.79 -5.06
CA GLN A 31 41.60 -22.23 -3.72
C GLN A 31 41.40 -23.35 -2.68
N THR A 32 41.62 -23.04 -1.39
CA THR A 32 41.40 -24.00 -0.30
C THR A 32 40.32 -23.52 0.66
N THR A 33 39.46 -24.44 1.11
CA THR A 33 38.41 -24.17 2.11
C THR A 33 38.34 -25.30 3.15
N ALA A 34 37.70 -25.04 4.28
CA ALA A 34 37.44 -26.00 5.35
C ALA A 34 36.44 -27.09 4.95
N ASN A 35 35.54 -26.84 3.99
CA ASN A 35 34.52 -27.80 3.54
C ASN A 35 34.38 -27.81 2.01
N ALA A 36 34.37 -29.01 1.41
CA ALA A 36 34.24 -29.18 -0.04
C ALA A 36 32.97 -28.53 -0.64
N ALA A 37 31.88 -28.45 0.13
CA ALA A 37 30.64 -27.80 -0.30
C ALA A 37 30.84 -26.30 -0.61
N CYS A 38 31.80 -25.64 0.05
CA CYS A 38 32.08 -24.22 -0.14
C CYS A 38 32.83 -23.93 -1.45
N CYS A 39 33.35 -24.95 -2.16
CA CYS A 39 34.12 -24.74 -3.38
C CYS A 39 33.31 -24.06 -4.50
N VAL A 40 31.98 -24.23 -4.52
CA VAL A 40 31.11 -23.61 -5.52
C VAL A 40 31.01 -22.09 -5.37
N LEU A 41 31.38 -21.56 -4.20
CA LEU A 41 31.26 -20.14 -3.88
C LEU A 41 32.38 -19.28 -4.46
N PHE A 42 33.56 -19.86 -4.74
CA PHE A 42 34.68 -19.07 -5.29
C PHE A 42 34.39 -18.50 -6.69
N PRO A 43 33.89 -19.26 -7.67
CA PRO A 43 33.48 -18.67 -8.96
C PRO A 43 32.38 -17.63 -8.83
N ILE A 44 31.45 -17.79 -7.88
CA ILE A 44 30.38 -16.82 -7.62
C ILE A 44 30.95 -15.52 -7.05
N MET A 45 31.90 -15.61 -6.11
CA MET A 45 32.62 -14.46 -5.56
C MET A 45 33.41 -13.72 -6.63
N ASP A 46 34.13 -14.44 -7.49
CA ASP A 46 34.88 -13.85 -8.60
C ASP A 46 33.93 -13.11 -9.58
N ASP A 47 32.74 -13.68 -9.84
CA ASP A 47 31.70 -13.08 -10.68
C ASP A 47 31.10 -11.82 -10.03
N LEU A 48 30.75 -11.87 -8.74
CA LEU A 48 30.29 -10.70 -7.97
C LEU A 48 31.33 -9.59 -7.96
N GLN A 49 32.60 -9.89 -7.70
CA GLN A 49 33.66 -8.88 -7.68
C GLN A 49 33.95 -8.29 -9.06
N THR A 50 33.83 -9.08 -10.13
CA THR A 50 34.17 -8.62 -11.48
C THR A 50 33.03 -7.89 -12.16
N ASN A 51 31.79 -8.36 -11.96
CA ASN A 51 30.63 -7.94 -12.74
C ASN A 51 29.58 -7.18 -11.93
N LEU A 52 29.79 -6.97 -10.63
CA LEU A 52 28.91 -6.16 -9.78
C LEU A 52 29.70 -5.15 -8.95
N PHE A 53 30.60 -5.60 -8.07
CA PHE A 53 31.21 -4.70 -7.08
C PHE A 53 32.49 -3.99 -7.53
N GLU A 54 33.17 -4.50 -8.56
CA GLU A 54 34.47 -4.00 -9.03
C GLU A 54 35.57 -3.92 -7.92
N ASN A 55 35.42 -4.68 -6.83
CA ASN A 55 36.23 -4.60 -5.60
C ASN A 55 36.10 -3.27 -4.84
N GLU A 56 34.99 -2.54 -5.03
CA GLU A 56 34.71 -1.27 -4.36
C GLU A 56 33.62 -1.44 -3.28
N CYS A 57 33.67 -0.54 -2.29
CA CYS A 57 32.58 -0.30 -1.35
C CYS A 57 31.78 0.91 -1.88
N GLY A 58 31.01 0.65 -2.93
CA GLY A 58 30.17 1.63 -3.62
C GLY A 58 28.69 1.22 -3.62
N GLU A 59 27.88 1.82 -4.49
CA GLU A 59 26.42 1.66 -4.50
C GLU A 59 25.95 0.21 -4.50
N ASP A 60 26.45 -0.61 -5.44
CA ASP A 60 26.08 -2.02 -5.54
C ASP A 60 26.39 -2.80 -4.25
N ALA A 61 27.48 -2.45 -3.56
CA ALA A 61 27.85 -3.06 -2.29
C ALA A 61 26.92 -2.61 -1.15
N HIS A 62 26.54 -1.32 -1.12
CA HIS A 62 25.59 -0.77 -0.15
C HIS A 62 24.21 -1.41 -0.31
N GLU A 63 23.69 -1.44 -1.53
CA GLU A 63 22.39 -2.03 -1.82
C GLU A 63 22.37 -3.54 -1.59
N SER A 64 23.46 -4.25 -1.89
CA SER A 64 23.56 -5.69 -1.58
C SER A 64 23.51 -5.95 -0.07
N LEU A 65 24.12 -5.08 0.74
CA LEU A 65 24.00 -5.17 2.20
C LEU A 65 22.57 -4.85 2.65
N ARG A 66 21.94 -3.81 2.11
CA ARG A 66 20.53 -3.47 2.39
C ARG A 66 19.61 -4.65 2.05
N LEU A 67 19.77 -5.28 0.89
CA LEU A 67 18.99 -6.44 0.45
C LEU A 67 19.05 -7.60 1.47
N THR A 68 20.20 -7.85 2.11
CA THR A 68 20.31 -8.90 3.14
C THR A 68 19.38 -8.67 4.34
N PHE A 69 19.17 -7.40 4.72
CA PHE A 69 18.26 -7.05 5.81
C PHE A 69 16.81 -7.16 5.38
N HIS A 70 16.47 -6.66 4.20
CA HIS A 70 15.09 -6.67 3.70
C HIS A 70 14.57 -8.09 3.43
N ASP A 71 15.42 -8.98 2.91
CA ASP A 71 15.13 -10.42 2.82
C ASP A 71 14.93 -11.02 4.22
N ALA A 72 15.94 -10.91 5.08
CA ALA A 72 15.95 -11.61 6.36
C ALA A 72 14.88 -11.14 7.35
N ILE A 73 14.58 -9.84 7.42
CA ILE A 73 13.67 -9.28 8.43
C ILE A 73 12.19 -9.49 8.10
N GLY A 74 11.88 -10.01 6.90
CA GLY A 74 10.61 -10.58 6.49
C GLY A 74 10.23 -11.86 7.27
N PHE A 75 10.40 -11.85 8.58
CA PHE A 75 10.24 -12.99 9.49
C PHE A 75 9.60 -12.62 10.82
N SER A 76 8.49 -13.26 11.18
CA SER A 76 7.74 -13.05 12.41
C SER A 76 7.29 -14.39 13.02
N PRO A 77 7.96 -14.87 14.08
CA PRO A 77 7.51 -16.07 14.77
C PRO A 77 6.15 -15.87 15.44
N THR A 78 5.79 -14.66 15.91
CA THR A 78 4.49 -14.42 16.55
C THR A 78 3.32 -14.47 15.57
N LEU A 79 3.48 -13.99 14.34
CA LEU A 79 2.45 -14.19 13.29
C LEU A 79 2.26 -15.67 12.95
N GLY A 80 3.31 -16.49 13.05
CA GLY A 80 3.24 -17.95 12.88
C GLY A 80 2.62 -18.72 14.06
N MET A 81 2.39 -18.08 15.21
CA MET A 81 1.91 -18.72 16.45
C MET A 81 0.40 -18.58 16.71
N VAL A 82 -0.38 -18.00 15.80
CA VAL A 82 -1.85 -17.96 15.92
C VAL A 82 -2.42 -19.36 15.64
N ASN A 83 -2.28 -20.25 16.63
CA ASN A 83 -2.70 -21.63 16.55
C ASN A 83 -4.19 -21.73 16.86
N THR A 84 -4.90 -22.41 15.98
CA THR A 84 -6.34 -22.65 15.97
C THR A 84 -6.82 -23.41 17.21
N THR A 85 -7.57 -22.75 18.10
CA THR A 85 -8.49 -23.42 19.03
C THR A 85 -9.82 -22.68 19.11
N LEU A 86 -10.83 -23.29 18.49
CA LEU A 86 -12.29 -23.28 18.71
C LEU A 86 -13.03 -22.00 19.17
N SER A 87 -14.13 -21.78 18.44
CA SER A 87 -15.33 -20.96 18.74
C SER A 87 -15.12 -19.47 18.93
N ASP A 88 -15.10 -18.73 17.83
CA ASP A 88 -15.90 -17.51 17.61
C ASP A 88 -15.53 -16.92 16.23
N TRP A 89 -16.46 -16.98 15.27
CA TRP A 89 -16.36 -16.44 13.91
C TRP A 89 -17.60 -15.55 13.66
N PRO A 90 -17.57 -14.45 12.85
CA PRO A 90 -16.65 -14.23 11.73
C PRO A 90 -15.86 -12.91 11.75
N ARG A 91 -14.53 -13.01 11.63
CA ARG A 91 -13.64 -11.89 11.27
C ARG A 91 -12.64 -12.32 10.18
N GLN A 92 -12.55 -11.47 9.16
CA GLN A 92 -11.37 -11.00 8.40
C GLN A 92 -10.23 -12.00 8.13
N LEU A 93 -10.09 -12.34 6.84
CA LEU A 93 -9.01 -13.12 6.24
C LEU A 93 -7.68 -12.35 6.26
N ASN A 94 -6.80 -12.66 7.21
CA ASN A 94 -5.35 -12.46 7.09
C ASN A 94 -4.68 -13.84 7.12
N PHE A 95 -3.97 -14.18 6.04
CA PHE A 95 -3.12 -15.38 5.95
C PHE A 95 -1.83 -15.12 6.74
N PHE A 96 -1.89 -15.26 8.06
CA PHE A 96 -0.72 -15.11 8.92
C PHE A 96 0.21 -16.34 8.77
N HIS A 97 1.20 -16.25 7.88
CA HIS A 97 2.41 -17.07 7.95
C HIS A 97 3.57 -16.21 8.45
N SER A 98 4.59 -16.84 9.01
CA SER A 98 5.69 -16.13 9.67
C SER A 98 6.63 -15.40 8.73
N GLY A 99 6.46 -15.46 7.40
CA GLY A 99 7.56 -15.22 6.47
C GLY A 99 8.72 -16.23 6.64
N GLY A 100 9.60 -16.31 5.64
CA GLY A 100 10.69 -17.29 5.59
C GLY A 100 12.03 -16.81 6.13
N GLY A 101 12.15 -15.50 6.39
CA GLY A 101 13.39 -14.88 6.84
C GLY A 101 14.45 -14.86 5.76
N ALA A 102 15.68 -15.20 6.10
CA ALA A 102 16.79 -15.22 5.14
C ALA A 102 16.64 -16.42 4.19
N ASP A 103 15.73 -16.32 3.22
CA ASP A 103 15.35 -17.40 2.31
C ASP A 103 15.40 -17.00 0.82
N GLY A 104 15.61 -15.72 0.52
CA GLY A 104 15.64 -15.19 -0.84
C GLY A 104 14.27 -14.90 -1.43
N SER A 105 13.21 -14.91 -0.62
CA SER A 105 11.83 -14.63 -1.04
C SER A 105 11.70 -13.31 -1.77
N ILE A 106 12.38 -12.26 -1.29
CA ILE A 106 12.36 -10.93 -1.91
C ILE A 106 12.86 -10.91 -3.36
N SER A 107 13.73 -11.85 -3.75
CA SER A 107 14.24 -11.99 -5.13
C SER A 107 13.44 -12.96 -6.00
N VAL A 108 12.74 -13.92 -5.38
CA VAL A 108 11.92 -14.93 -6.10
C VAL A 108 10.49 -14.45 -6.32
N PHE A 109 9.99 -13.64 -5.39
CA PHE A 109 8.69 -13.01 -5.40
C PHE A 109 8.85 -11.49 -5.44
N ASP A 110 9.79 -11.02 -6.26
CA ASP A 110 10.12 -9.63 -6.48
C ASP A 110 8.89 -8.79 -6.85
N GLU A 111 8.04 -9.27 -7.77
CA GLU A 111 6.78 -8.60 -8.14
C GLU A 111 5.83 -8.32 -6.95
N ILE A 112 5.99 -9.04 -5.84
CA ILE A 112 5.20 -8.88 -4.61
C ILE A 112 5.95 -8.01 -3.60
N GLU A 113 7.16 -8.39 -3.24
CA GLU A 113 7.85 -7.80 -2.10
C GLU A 113 8.45 -6.43 -2.42
N THR A 114 8.94 -6.19 -3.65
CA THR A 114 9.49 -4.88 -4.02
C THR A 114 8.39 -3.83 -4.18
N ALA A 115 7.12 -4.25 -4.37
CA ALA A 115 5.97 -3.37 -4.39
C ALA A 115 5.59 -2.84 -2.99
N PHE A 116 6.16 -3.38 -1.91
CA PHE A 116 5.92 -2.86 -0.57
C PHE A 116 6.62 -1.51 -0.37
N PRO A 117 5.96 -0.50 0.24
CA PRO A 117 6.55 0.82 0.44
C PRO A 117 7.92 0.80 1.14
N ALA A 118 8.08 -0.06 2.16
CA ALA A 118 9.33 -0.22 2.90
C ALA A 118 10.48 -0.78 2.06
N ASN A 119 10.19 -1.46 0.94
CA ASN A 119 11.17 -2.06 0.03
C ASN A 119 11.45 -1.19 -1.20
N ALA A 120 10.97 0.06 -1.25
CA ALA A 120 11.21 0.94 -2.39
C ALA A 120 12.71 1.05 -2.73
N GLY A 121 13.04 0.89 -4.02
CA GLY A 121 14.42 0.92 -4.55
C GLY A 121 15.24 -0.34 -4.29
N ILE A 122 14.66 -1.43 -3.77
CA ILE A 122 15.36 -2.72 -3.67
C ILE A 122 15.36 -3.48 -5.00
N ASP A 123 14.46 -3.15 -5.91
CA ASP A 123 14.35 -3.74 -7.25
C ASP A 123 15.61 -3.52 -8.09
N ASP A 124 16.28 -2.36 -7.96
CA ASP A 124 17.50 -2.04 -8.72
C ASP A 124 18.63 -3.07 -8.45
N ILE A 125 18.95 -3.35 -7.18
CA ILE A 125 19.96 -4.39 -6.86
C ILE A 125 19.50 -5.81 -7.17
N ILE A 126 18.21 -6.12 -7.06
CA ILE A 126 17.69 -7.44 -7.45
C ILE A 126 17.92 -7.65 -8.96
N ASP A 127 17.62 -6.65 -9.78
CA ASP A 127 17.84 -6.68 -11.22
C ASP A 127 19.33 -6.78 -11.57
N ALA A 128 20.20 -6.08 -10.84
CA ALA A 128 21.65 -6.16 -11.02
C ALA A 128 22.22 -7.54 -10.63
N GLN A 129 21.69 -8.16 -9.58
CA GLN A 129 22.10 -9.48 -9.10
C GLN A 129 21.55 -10.65 -9.94
N ALA A 130 20.36 -10.49 -10.54
CA ALA A 130 19.65 -11.56 -11.25
C ALA A 130 20.47 -12.27 -12.35
N PRO A 131 21.24 -11.57 -13.22
CA PRO A 131 22.07 -12.23 -14.22
C PRO A 131 23.19 -13.09 -13.62
N ILE A 132 23.75 -12.69 -12.47
CA ILE A 132 24.79 -13.46 -11.77
C ILE A 132 24.14 -14.69 -11.14
N LEU A 133 23.04 -14.52 -10.40
CA LEU A 133 22.29 -15.64 -9.83
C LEU A 133 21.86 -16.64 -10.91
N ALA A 134 21.37 -16.19 -12.06
CA ALA A 134 20.98 -17.05 -13.17
C ALA A 134 22.13 -17.91 -13.73
N ARG A 135 23.38 -17.40 -13.73
CA ARG A 135 24.56 -18.19 -14.14
C ARG A 135 24.92 -19.28 -13.15
N HIS A 136 24.60 -19.09 -11.87
CA HIS A 136 25.00 -19.97 -10.77
C HIS A 136 23.82 -20.72 -10.11
N ASN A 137 22.59 -20.58 -10.62
CA ASN A 137 21.34 -21.06 -10.02
C ASN A 137 21.24 -22.58 -9.78
N THR A 138 22.14 -23.37 -10.39
CA THR A 138 22.24 -24.81 -10.15
C THR A 138 23.10 -25.17 -8.94
N THR A 139 23.82 -24.19 -8.39
CA THR A 139 24.82 -24.38 -7.33
C THR A 139 24.57 -23.57 -6.06
N ILE A 140 23.74 -22.52 -6.12
CA ILE A 140 23.40 -21.65 -5.00
C ILE A 140 21.90 -21.33 -5.00
N SER A 141 21.27 -21.35 -3.83
CA SER A 141 19.88 -20.92 -3.67
C SER A 141 19.78 -19.39 -3.64
N PRO A 142 18.61 -18.79 -3.92
CA PRO A 142 18.41 -17.35 -3.81
C PRO A 142 18.78 -16.78 -2.43
N GLY A 143 18.34 -17.43 -1.34
CA GLY A 143 18.68 -17.00 0.02
C GLY A 143 20.17 -17.12 0.34
N ASP A 144 20.85 -18.17 -0.12
CA ASP A 144 22.31 -18.26 0.03
C ASP A 144 23.02 -17.18 -0.79
N PHE A 145 22.52 -16.88 -2.00
CA PHE A 145 23.11 -15.89 -2.88
C PHE A 145 23.03 -14.48 -2.28
N ILE A 146 21.87 -14.05 -1.79
CA ILE A 146 21.70 -12.72 -1.16
C ILE A 146 22.65 -12.55 0.01
N GLN A 147 22.68 -13.53 0.93
CA GLN A 147 23.53 -13.46 2.13
C GLN A 147 25.02 -13.54 1.79
N PHE A 148 25.38 -14.28 0.73
CA PHE A 148 26.75 -14.35 0.23
C PHE A 148 27.18 -13.04 -0.43
N ALA A 149 26.34 -12.47 -1.29
CA ALA A 149 26.59 -11.20 -1.98
C ALA A 149 26.77 -10.06 -0.98
N GLY A 150 25.92 -9.95 0.04
CA GLY A 150 26.09 -8.96 1.11
C GLY A 150 27.37 -9.15 1.93
N ALA A 151 27.76 -10.40 2.23
CA ALA A 151 29.02 -10.67 2.94
C ALA A 151 30.26 -10.34 2.10
N VAL A 152 30.22 -10.58 0.78
CA VAL A 152 31.27 -10.19 -0.16
C VAL A 152 31.31 -8.67 -0.32
N ALA A 153 30.17 -8.01 -0.47
CA ALA A 153 30.05 -6.55 -0.54
C ALA A 153 30.69 -5.86 0.68
N VAL A 154 30.30 -6.27 1.89
CA VAL A 154 30.87 -5.76 3.15
C VAL A 154 32.38 -5.99 3.22
N SER A 155 32.89 -7.06 2.60
CA SER A 155 34.33 -7.34 2.58
C SER A 155 35.15 -6.35 1.74
N ASN A 156 34.52 -5.55 0.89
CA ASN A 156 35.20 -4.48 0.15
C ASN A 156 35.38 -3.21 0.99
N CYS A 157 34.61 -3.06 2.07
CA CYS A 157 34.57 -1.85 2.88
C CYS A 157 35.70 -1.81 3.92
N PRO A 158 36.64 -0.84 3.86
CA PRO A 158 37.69 -0.69 4.85
C PRO A 158 37.10 -0.53 6.26
N GLY A 159 37.63 -1.28 7.22
CA GLY A 159 37.15 -1.26 8.60
C GLY A 159 35.97 -2.18 8.88
N ALA A 160 35.41 -2.86 7.89
CA ALA A 160 34.34 -3.82 8.12
C ALA A 160 34.84 -5.11 8.81
N PRO A 161 34.01 -5.80 9.60
CA PRO A 161 34.33 -7.15 10.05
C PRO A 161 34.15 -8.17 8.93
N ARG A 162 34.93 -9.25 8.93
CA ARG A 162 34.65 -10.42 8.09
C ARG A 162 33.40 -11.11 8.60
N LEU A 163 32.30 -11.02 7.86
CA LEU A 163 31.03 -11.63 8.25
C LEU A 163 31.12 -13.16 8.26
N GLU A 164 30.30 -13.78 9.10
CA GLU A 164 30.07 -15.22 9.04
C GLU A 164 29.16 -15.52 7.84
N PHE A 165 29.48 -16.57 7.09
CA PHE A 165 28.63 -17.06 6.02
C PHE A 165 28.37 -18.55 6.21
N LEU A 166 27.12 -18.90 6.45
CA LEU A 166 26.65 -20.28 6.50
C LEU A 166 25.89 -20.58 5.21
N PHE A 167 26.12 -21.74 4.62
CA PHE A 167 25.65 -22.16 3.29
C PHE A 167 24.68 -23.34 3.40
N GLY A 168 23.62 -23.33 2.59
CA GLY A 168 22.63 -24.42 2.50
C GLY A 168 21.18 -24.00 2.76
N ARG A 169 20.82 -22.73 2.57
CA ARG A 169 19.43 -22.27 2.70
C ARG A 169 18.56 -22.93 1.62
N PRO A 170 17.38 -23.45 1.96
CA PRO A 170 16.45 -23.95 0.96
C PRO A 170 15.86 -22.80 0.14
N PRO A 171 15.30 -23.07 -1.06
CA PRO A 171 14.51 -22.08 -1.79
C PRO A 171 13.33 -21.55 -0.96
N PRO A 172 12.92 -20.28 -1.18
CA PRO A 172 11.83 -19.68 -0.43
C PRO A 172 10.50 -20.33 -0.82
N LYS A 173 9.57 -20.41 0.15
CA LYS A 173 8.26 -21.09 -0.03
C LYS A 173 7.12 -20.14 -0.38
N ALA A 174 7.26 -18.87 -0.02
CA ALA A 174 6.28 -17.81 -0.24
C ALA A 174 6.96 -16.45 -0.08
N ALA A 175 6.34 -15.40 -0.61
CA ALA A 175 6.74 -14.02 -0.36
C ALA A 175 6.62 -13.66 1.13
N SER A 176 7.47 -12.78 1.66
CA SER A 176 7.28 -12.21 2.99
C SER A 176 5.94 -11.47 3.11
N PRO A 177 5.25 -11.54 4.27
CA PRO A 177 4.15 -10.64 4.57
C PRO A 177 4.58 -9.17 4.53
N ILE A 178 3.67 -8.29 4.07
CA ILE A 178 3.86 -6.84 4.12
C ILE A 178 3.97 -6.34 5.57
N GLY A 179 4.73 -5.26 5.80
CA GLY A 179 4.81 -4.57 7.09
C GLY A 179 5.80 -5.17 8.10
N LEU A 180 6.64 -6.12 7.67
CA LEU A 180 7.70 -6.70 8.51
C LEU A 180 9.04 -5.95 8.42
N VAL A 181 9.21 -5.08 7.43
CA VAL A 181 10.38 -4.21 7.27
C VAL A 181 10.08 -2.84 7.91
N PRO A 182 10.92 -2.33 8.83
CA PRO A 182 10.74 -0.99 9.42
C PRO A 182 10.90 0.14 8.40
N GLU A 183 10.12 1.21 8.55
CA GLU A 183 10.22 2.43 7.72
C GLU A 183 10.95 3.57 8.46
N PRO A 184 11.60 4.52 7.76
CA PRO A 184 12.42 5.57 8.39
C PRO A 184 11.62 6.60 9.21
N PHE A 185 10.29 6.60 9.10
CA PHE A 185 9.37 7.44 9.87
C PHE A 185 8.60 6.66 10.94
N ASP A 186 8.89 5.37 11.13
CA ASP A 186 8.23 4.58 12.15
C ASP A 186 8.66 5.04 13.56
N PRO A 187 7.72 5.21 14.50
CA PRO A 187 8.08 5.50 15.88
C PRO A 187 8.82 4.31 16.48
N LEU A 188 9.79 4.55 17.39
CA LEU A 188 10.53 3.46 18.04
C LEU A 188 9.66 2.49 18.84
N ASP A 189 8.47 2.93 19.28
CA ASP A 189 7.48 2.07 19.90
C ASP A 189 6.84 1.04 18.94
N LYS A 190 7.04 1.22 17.63
CA LYS A 190 6.74 0.23 16.58
C LYS A 190 8.01 -0.55 16.19
N VAL A 191 9.14 0.14 15.98
CA VAL A 191 10.39 -0.47 15.51
C VAL A 191 10.96 -1.47 16.53
N LEU A 192 11.05 -1.09 17.82
CA LEU A 192 11.65 -1.97 18.83
C LEU A 192 10.85 -3.27 19.04
N PRO A 193 9.50 -3.25 19.15
CA PRO A 193 8.73 -4.49 19.18
C PRO A 193 8.83 -5.31 17.89
N ARG A 194 8.87 -4.68 16.71
CA ARG A 194 9.04 -5.37 15.42
C ARG A 194 10.36 -6.14 15.38
N MET A 195 11.46 -5.50 15.79
CA MET A 195 12.77 -6.14 15.87
C MET A 195 12.84 -7.20 16.96
N ALA A 196 12.17 -6.97 18.10
CA ALA A 196 12.09 -7.95 19.18
C ALA A 196 11.32 -9.21 18.78
N ASP A 197 10.28 -9.09 17.95
CA ASP A 197 9.57 -10.24 17.38
C ASP A 197 10.48 -11.10 16.50
N ALA A 198 11.32 -10.48 15.65
CA ALA A 198 12.38 -11.18 14.93
C ALA A 198 13.56 -11.64 15.84
N GLY A 199 13.47 -11.39 17.14
CA GLY A 199 14.40 -11.86 18.16
C GLY A 199 15.52 -10.88 18.54
N PHE A 200 15.53 -9.64 18.05
CA PHE A 200 16.60 -8.66 18.31
C PHE A 200 16.29 -7.75 19.50
N SER A 201 17.28 -7.61 20.38
CA SER A 201 17.27 -6.59 21.42
C SER A 201 17.53 -5.18 20.85
N PRO A 202 17.17 -4.11 21.57
CA PRO A 202 17.48 -2.75 21.14
C PRO A 202 18.97 -2.50 20.86
N ALA A 203 19.87 -3.14 21.63
CA ALA A 203 21.31 -3.03 21.41
C ALA A 203 21.78 -3.77 20.15
N GLU A 204 21.16 -4.90 19.81
CA GLU A 204 21.45 -5.62 18.56
C GLU A 204 20.89 -4.86 17.34
N LEU A 205 19.73 -4.20 17.46
CA LEU A 205 19.24 -3.28 16.42
C LEU A 205 20.24 -2.15 16.18
N VAL A 206 20.69 -1.46 17.23
CA VAL A 206 21.72 -0.42 17.10
C VAL A 206 23.01 -0.97 16.48
N ALA A 207 23.36 -2.22 16.77
CA ALA A 207 24.49 -2.87 16.13
C ALA A 207 24.27 -3.09 14.63
N LEU A 208 23.07 -3.50 14.18
CA LEU A 208 22.73 -3.64 12.76
C LEU A 208 22.77 -2.30 12.02
N ILE A 209 22.34 -1.21 12.67
CA ILE A 209 22.38 0.16 12.12
C ILE A 209 23.80 0.63 11.78
N ALA A 210 24.85 -0.03 12.27
CA ALA A 210 26.21 0.22 11.78
C ALA A 210 26.35 0.03 10.25
N SER A 211 25.44 -0.70 9.59
CA SER A 211 25.35 -0.74 8.13
C SER A 211 25.15 0.64 7.49
N HIS A 212 24.51 1.59 8.19
CA HIS A 212 24.30 2.95 7.69
C HIS A 212 25.61 3.76 7.59
N SER A 213 26.74 3.26 8.13
CA SER A 213 28.07 3.86 7.89
C SER A 213 28.58 3.61 6.47
N ILE A 214 28.01 2.64 5.75
CA ILE A 214 28.31 2.32 4.35
C ILE A 214 27.03 2.29 3.52
N ALA A 215 26.28 3.40 3.55
CA ALA A 215 25.00 3.50 2.88
C ALA A 215 24.65 4.93 2.46
N ALA A 216 23.73 5.00 1.49
CA ALA A 216 23.13 6.23 0.99
C ALA A 216 21.62 6.07 0.77
N SER A 217 20.95 7.18 0.48
CA SER A 217 19.53 7.22 0.16
C SER A 217 19.28 7.85 -1.20
N ASP A 218 18.48 7.16 -2.03
CA ASP A 218 18.09 7.63 -3.36
C ASP A 218 16.70 8.25 -3.41
N LEU A 219 15.81 7.82 -2.51
CA LEU A 219 14.37 8.05 -2.65
C LEU A 219 13.77 9.04 -1.64
N ILE A 220 14.45 9.31 -0.52
CA ILE A 220 13.90 10.19 0.53
C ILE A 220 13.95 11.65 0.08
N GLU A 221 15.07 12.09 -0.49
CA GLU A 221 15.27 13.40 -1.12
C GLU A 221 15.40 13.20 -2.64
N PRO A 222 14.29 13.22 -3.42
CA PRO A 222 14.27 12.74 -4.79
C PRO A 222 15.14 13.53 -5.77
N ASP A 223 15.51 14.78 -5.44
CA ASP A 223 16.37 15.61 -6.28
C ASP A 223 17.88 15.39 -6.00
N HIS A 224 18.23 14.59 -4.98
CA HIS A 224 19.60 14.30 -4.56
C HIS A 224 19.80 12.81 -4.27
N PRO A 225 19.75 11.92 -5.28
CA PRO A 225 20.03 10.50 -5.09
C PRO A 225 21.49 10.25 -4.68
N GLY A 226 21.74 9.10 -4.06
CA GLY A 226 23.05 8.75 -3.51
C GLY A 226 23.45 9.59 -2.30
N THR A 227 22.52 10.21 -1.57
CA THR A 227 22.88 11.05 -0.42
C THR A 227 23.28 10.17 0.78
N PRO A 228 24.52 10.24 1.27
CA PRO A 228 25.01 9.35 2.34
C PRO A 228 24.45 9.70 3.73
N PHE A 229 24.45 8.72 4.63
CA PHE A 229 24.02 8.92 6.03
C PHE A 229 25.11 9.48 6.94
N ASP A 230 26.38 9.32 6.58
CA ASP A 230 27.54 9.94 7.25
C ASP A 230 28.52 10.54 6.23
N SER A 231 29.63 11.11 6.73
CA SER A 231 30.62 11.76 5.86
C SER A 231 31.61 10.80 5.18
N THR A 232 31.53 9.50 5.45
CA THR A 232 32.49 8.48 5.03
C THR A 232 31.80 7.21 4.49
N PRO A 233 30.85 7.33 3.53
CA PRO A 233 29.97 6.21 3.12
C PRO A 233 30.70 5.03 2.46
N GLY A 234 31.98 5.14 2.15
CA GLY A 234 32.79 4.03 1.62
C GLY A 234 33.67 3.34 2.68
N ILE A 235 33.57 3.73 3.95
CA ILE A 235 34.40 3.24 5.06
C ILE A 235 33.46 2.80 6.19
N PHE A 236 33.60 1.56 6.66
CA PHE A 236 32.83 1.06 7.79
C PHE A 236 33.48 1.53 9.10
N ASP A 237 33.14 2.74 9.53
CA ASP A 237 33.67 3.39 10.73
C ASP A 237 32.57 3.90 11.66
N THR A 238 32.94 4.67 12.68
CA THR A 238 32.00 5.12 13.71
C THR A 238 31.37 6.48 13.41
N GLN A 239 31.59 7.07 12.22
CA GLN A 239 31.16 8.44 11.89
C GLN A 239 29.65 8.60 11.94
N LEU A 240 28.87 7.64 11.42
CA LEU A 240 27.41 7.61 11.59
C LEU A 240 26.97 7.88 13.04
N PHE A 241 27.55 7.16 14.00
CA PHE A 241 27.16 7.28 15.40
C PHE A 241 27.56 8.63 16.01
N ILE A 242 28.65 9.22 15.52
CA ILE A 242 29.15 10.53 15.95
C ILE A 242 28.29 11.65 15.37
N GLU A 243 28.09 11.63 14.06
CA GLU A 243 27.40 12.68 13.32
C GLU A 243 25.91 12.71 13.66
N THR A 244 25.26 11.58 13.89
CA THR A 244 23.84 11.54 14.31
C THR A 244 23.61 12.15 15.71
N GLN A 245 24.63 12.13 16.57
CA GLN A 245 24.57 12.77 17.89
C GLN A 245 24.74 14.29 17.83
N LEU A 246 25.19 14.85 16.71
CA LEU A 246 25.32 16.29 16.54
C LEU A 246 23.96 16.94 16.29
N ARG A 247 23.82 18.19 16.74
CA ARG A 247 22.66 19.04 16.44
C ARG A 247 22.47 19.16 14.92
N GLY A 248 21.25 18.88 14.47
CA GLY A 248 20.86 19.10 13.07
C GLY A 248 20.85 20.59 12.72
N THR A 249 21.41 20.95 11.57
CA THR A 249 21.52 22.35 11.12
C THR A 249 21.13 22.56 9.66
N THR A 250 21.03 21.50 8.85
CA THR A 250 20.76 21.60 7.42
C THR A 250 20.04 20.37 6.89
N PHE A 251 19.33 20.53 5.77
CA PHE A 251 18.94 19.45 4.86
C PHE A 251 19.86 19.47 3.63
N THR A 252 19.93 18.36 2.88
CA THR A 252 20.73 18.24 1.65
C THR A 252 19.96 18.62 0.38
N GLY A 253 18.65 18.89 0.48
CA GLY A 253 17.82 19.43 -0.60
C GLY A 253 16.67 20.29 -0.10
N THR A 254 15.44 19.95 -0.51
CA THR A 254 14.23 20.67 -0.09
C THR A 254 13.89 20.39 1.37
N GLY A 255 14.23 19.20 1.87
CA GLY A 255 14.12 18.83 3.27
C GLY A 255 12.69 18.64 3.76
N GLY A 256 12.57 18.03 4.95
CA GLY A 256 11.26 17.80 5.58
C GLY A 256 10.45 16.69 4.92
N HIS A 257 11.12 15.77 4.22
CA HIS A 257 10.50 14.57 3.71
C HIS A 257 10.13 13.60 4.84
N ASN A 258 9.19 12.68 4.57
CA ASN A 258 8.74 11.73 5.58
C ASN A 258 9.89 10.81 5.99
N GLY A 259 10.25 10.81 7.27
CA GLY A 259 11.39 10.06 7.79
C GLY A 259 12.74 10.78 7.66
N GLU A 260 12.76 12.06 7.27
CA GLU A 260 13.96 12.89 7.19
C GLU A 260 13.96 13.96 8.30
N VAL A 261 15.10 14.13 8.97
CA VAL A 261 15.35 15.25 9.88
C VAL A 261 16.66 15.96 9.52
N MET A 262 16.85 17.18 10.04
CA MET A 262 18.07 17.94 9.75
C MET A 262 19.34 17.16 10.15
N GLY A 263 20.25 17.02 9.19
CA GLY A 263 21.60 16.50 9.36
C GLY A 263 22.54 17.55 9.96
N SER A 264 23.71 17.10 10.40
CA SER A 264 24.77 17.95 10.95
C SER A 264 25.91 18.25 9.97
N VAL A 265 25.94 17.53 8.85
CA VAL A 265 26.97 17.64 7.82
C VAL A 265 26.28 17.98 6.50
N LYS A 266 26.90 18.86 5.71
CA LYS A 266 26.37 19.23 4.40
C LYS A 266 26.56 18.07 3.43
N GLY A 267 25.57 17.76 2.62
CA GLY A 267 25.64 16.65 1.68
C GLY A 267 25.37 15.29 2.32
N THR A 268 24.87 15.25 3.56
CA THR A 268 24.37 14.02 4.19
C THR A 268 22.87 14.15 4.50
N ILE A 269 22.20 13.02 4.62
CA ILE A 269 20.81 12.94 5.06
C ILE A 269 20.75 12.21 6.40
N ARG A 270 19.80 12.59 7.26
CA ARG A 270 19.60 11.94 8.56
C ARG A 270 18.20 11.37 8.65
N LEU A 271 18.12 10.06 8.84
CA LEU A 271 16.86 9.37 9.07
C LEU A 271 16.26 9.74 10.43
N GLU A 272 14.95 9.88 10.49
CA GLU A 272 14.23 10.18 11.72
C GLU A 272 14.39 9.05 12.74
N THR A 273 14.31 7.78 12.31
CA THR A 273 14.55 6.61 13.16
C THR A 273 15.95 6.60 13.79
N ASP A 274 17.01 6.91 13.02
CA ASP A 274 18.38 6.99 13.52
C ASP A 274 18.53 8.14 14.54
N HIS A 275 17.95 9.30 14.22
CA HIS A 275 17.92 10.44 15.13
C HIS A 275 17.25 10.10 16.47
N GLN A 276 16.13 9.39 16.42
CA GLN A 276 15.39 8.93 17.59
C GLN A 276 16.21 7.88 18.36
N MET A 277 16.80 6.87 17.71
CA MET A 277 17.60 5.83 18.37
C MET A 277 18.82 6.38 19.10
N ALA A 278 19.47 7.41 18.54
CA ALA A 278 20.60 8.10 19.18
C ALA A 278 20.22 8.83 20.49
N ARG A 279 18.91 9.04 20.74
CA ARG A 279 18.41 9.86 21.86
C ARG A 279 17.51 9.09 22.83
N ASP A 280 16.82 8.05 22.38
CA ASP A 280 15.89 7.26 23.20
C ASP A 280 16.61 6.52 24.33
N PRO A 281 16.08 6.55 25.58
CA PRO A 281 16.71 5.90 26.74
C PRO A 281 16.92 4.39 26.61
N ARG A 282 16.21 3.71 25.69
CA ARG A 282 16.35 2.27 25.43
C ARG A 282 17.54 1.94 24.54
N THR A 283 18.04 2.90 23.76
CA THR A 283 19.07 2.69 22.72
C THR A 283 20.27 3.63 22.82
N ASN A 284 20.13 4.81 23.43
CA ASN A 284 21.13 5.88 23.35
C ASN A 284 22.52 5.53 23.91
N CYS A 285 22.59 4.75 24.99
CA CYS A 285 23.87 4.31 25.54
C CYS A 285 24.53 3.23 24.67
N ALA A 286 23.73 2.37 24.01
CA ALA A 286 24.26 1.44 23.01
C ALA A 286 24.82 2.22 21.81
N TRP A 287 24.09 3.22 21.32
CA TRP A 287 24.50 4.12 20.23
C TRP A 287 25.84 4.79 20.54
N GLN A 288 25.93 5.47 21.69
CA GLN A 288 27.15 6.13 22.15
C GLN A 288 28.32 5.16 22.34
N SER A 289 28.06 3.91 22.76
CA SER A 289 29.11 2.92 22.93
C SER A 289 29.79 2.54 21.61
N LEU A 290 29.07 2.57 20.49
CA LEU A 290 29.61 2.29 19.16
C LEU A 290 30.41 3.48 18.62
N ALA A 291 29.93 4.72 18.83
CA ALA A 291 30.70 5.94 18.54
C ALA A 291 32.12 5.91 19.16
N SER A 292 32.26 5.30 20.34
CA SER A 292 33.51 5.29 21.10
C SER A 292 34.52 4.22 20.68
N SER A 293 34.14 3.22 19.87
CA SER A 293 34.98 2.02 19.68
C SER A 293 34.70 1.27 18.38
N GLN A 294 35.62 1.39 17.42
CA GLN A 294 35.63 0.60 16.18
C GLN A 294 35.52 -0.90 16.44
N THR A 295 36.35 -1.44 17.33
CA THR A 295 36.35 -2.88 17.63
C THR A 295 35.01 -3.35 18.17
N ARG A 296 34.36 -2.54 19.01
CA ARG A 296 33.02 -2.86 19.54
C ARG A 296 31.97 -2.83 18.43
N MET A 297 31.99 -1.83 17.56
CA MET A 297 31.11 -1.74 16.41
C MET A 297 31.26 -2.95 15.49
N GLN A 298 32.49 -3.29 15.09
CA GLN A 298 32.79 -4.47 14.28
C GLN A 298 32.30 -5.78 14.93
N THR A 299 32.58 -5.95 16.23
CA THR A 299 32.21 -7.16 16.97
C THR A 299 30.69 -7.30 17.07
N ASN A 300 30.00 -6.23 17.42
CA ASN A 300 28.57 -6.22 17.62
C ASN A 300 27.83 -6.37 16.27
N PHE A 301 28.26 -5.66 15.22
CA PHE A 301 27.70 -5.79 13.88
C PHE A 301 27.86 -7.21 13.34
N ARG A 302 29.06 -7.80 13.46
CA ARG A 302 29.32 -9.19 13.04
C ARG A 302 28.40 -10.18 13.77
N ALA A 303 28.20 -10.01 15.07
CA ALA A 303 27.34 -10.88 15.86
C ALA A 303 25.86 -10.72 15.48
N ALA A 304 25.40 -9.47 15.27
CA ALA A 304 24.03 -9.20 14.87
C ALA A 304 23.73 -9.69 13.43
N MET A 305 24.66 -9.51 12.50
CA MET A 305 24.56 -10.05 11.13
C MET A 305 24.55 -11.58 11.10
N SER A 306 25.35 -12.25 11.95
CA SER A 306 25.34 -13.71 12.09
C SER A 306 23.96 -14.25 12.51
N LYS A 307 23.20 -13.47 13.31
CA LYS A 307 21.83 -13.78 13.71
C LYS A 307 20.82 -13.43 12.63
N LEU A 308 20.94 -12.26 11.99
CA LEU A 308 20.08 -11.82 10.89
C LEU A 308 20.11 -12.79 9.71
N ALA A 309 21.30 -13.20 9.29
CA ALA A 309 21.49 -14.07 8.13
C ALA A 309 20.89 -15.48 8.30
N ILE A 310 20.46 -15.87 9.49
CA ILE A 310 19.86 -17.19 9.77
C ILE A 310 18.41 -17.10 10.28
N LEU A 311 17.75 -15.95 10.18
CA LEU A 311 16.32 -15.86 10.49
C LEU A 311 15.54 -16.85 9.61
N GLY A 312 14.64 -17.60 10.22
CA GLY A 312 13.88 -18.67 9.56
C GLY A 312 14.67 -19.96 9.28
N GLN A 313 15.97 -20.01 9.61
CA GLN A 313 16.85 -21.15 9.31
C GLN A 313 17.28 -21.91 10.57
N ASP A 314 17.53 -23.22 10.43
CA ASP A 314 18.22 -24.01 11.45
C ASP A 314 19.73 -23.92 11.23
N ARG A 315 20.44 -23.22 12.12
CA ARG A 315 21.90 -23.09 12.06
C ARG A 315 22.61 -24.45 11.96
N SER A 316 22.07 -25.50 12.58
CA SER A 316 22.70 -26.82 12.60
C SER A 316 22.62 -27.55 11.25
N SER A 317 21.72 -27.13 10.36
CA SER A 317 21.62 -27.66 8.99
C SER A 317 22.47 -26.90 7.98
N LEU A 318 23.12 -25.80 8.38
CA LEU A 318 23.94 -24.99 7.48
C LEU A 318 25.44 -25.29 7.65
N ILE A 319 26.19 -25.15 6.55
CA ILE A 319 27.62 -25.41 6.48
C ILE A 319 28.38 -24.08 6.64
N ASP A 320 29.33 -24.01 7.57
CA ASP A 320 30.19 -22.84 7.70
C ASP A 320 31.16 -22.73 6.51
N CYS A 321 30.95 -21.71 5.69
CA CYS A 321 31.76 -21.34 4.54
C CYS A 321 32.35 -19.92 4.71
N SER A 322 32.46 -19.43 5.95
CA SER A 322 33.01 -18.10 6.26
C SER A 322 34.46 -17.93 5.80
N ASP A 323 35.17 -19.03 5.57
CA ASP A 323 36.55 -19.00 5.10
C ASP A 323 36.69 -18.67 3.60
N VAL A 324 35.58 -18.61 2.85
CA VAL A 324 35.51 -18.12 1.46
C VAL A 324 35.43 -16.59 1.39
N ILE A 325 34.71 -15.93 2.30
CA ILE A 325 34.50 -14.47 2.28
C ILE A 325 35.86 -13.73 2.32
N PRO A 326 36.15 -12.72 1.49
CA PRO A 326 37.45 -12.03 1.56
C PRO A 326 37.75 -11.42 2.94
N ILE A 327 39.03 -11.22 3.24
CA ILE A 327 39.43 -10.47 4.44
C ILE A 327 39.24 -8.98 4.13
N PRO A 328 38.41 -8.24 4.90
CA PRO A 328 38.20 -6.83 4.61
C PRO A 328 39.47 -5.99 4.78
N PRO A 329 39.63 -4.90 4.01
CA PRO A 329 40.73 -3.97 4.21
C PRO A 329 40.72 -3.38 5.64
N PRO A 330 41.89 -3.07 6.22
CA PRO A 330 41.96 -2.43 7.52
C PRO A 330 41.29 -1.05 7.48
N LEU A 331 40.79 -0.58 8.63
CA LEU A 331 40.23 0.77 8.77
C LEU A 331 41.23 1.82 8.26
N VAL A 332 40.71 2.77 7.48
CA VAL A 332 41.43 3.98 7.06
C VAL A 332 40.77 5.17 7.75
N GLY A 333 41.56 6.07 8.32
CA GLY A 333 41.05 7.23 9.06
C GLY A 333 40.93 6.99 10.57
N HIS A 334 40.31 7.95 11.26
CA HIS A 334 40.07 7.91 12.69
C HIS A 334 38.78 8.67 13.02
N PRO A 335 38.07 8.33 14.10
CA PRO A 335 36.84 9.04 14.49
C PRO A 335 37.09 10.53 14.75
N HIS A 336 36.26 11.40 14.19
CA HIS A 336 36.47 12.84 14.19
C HIS A 336 35.14 13.62 14.20
N LEU A 337 35.21 14.91 14.58
CA LEU A 337 34.11 15.83 14.28
C LEU A 337 34.30 16.41 12.87
N PRO A 338 33.22 16.64 12.12
CA PRO A 338 33.29 17.32 10.83
C PRO A 338 33.93 18.72 10.97
N ALA A 339 34.62 19.16 9.92
CA ALA A 339 35.27 20.47 9.92
C ALA A 339 34.29 21.61 10.26
N GLY A 340 34.70 22.52 11.15
CA GLY A 340 33.86 23.63 11.61
C GLY A 340 32.82 23.29 12.69
N VAL A 341 32.73 22.03 13.13
CA VAL A 341 31.85 21.61 14.23
C VAL A 341 32.56 21.74 15.58
N SER A 342 31.91 22.37 16.56
CA SER A 342 32.38 22.44 17.94
C SER A 342 31.91 21.23 18.76
N PRO A 343 32.68 20.72 19.73
CA PRO A 343 32.21 19.70 20.69
C PRO A 343 30.89 20.08 21.41
N SER A 344 30.58 21.38 21.52
CA SER A 344 29.32 21.86 22.08
C SER A 344 28.08 21.55 21.22
N ALA A 345 28.26 21.09 19.98
CA ALA A 345 27.17 20.70 19.09
C ALA A 345 26.62 19.29 19.39
N VAL A 346 27.30 18.51 20.24
CA VAL A 346 26.85 17.17 20.63
C VAL A 346 25.62 17.26 21.52
N GLU A 347 24.52 16.64 21.10
CA GLU A 347 23.28 16.50 21.85
C GLU A 347 23.30 15.21 22.67
N GLN A 348 24.03 15.23 23.78
CA GLN A 348 24.25 14.05 24.63
C GLN A 348 22.93 13.48 25.17
N ALA A 349 22.77 12.15 25.10
CA ALA A 349 21.57 11.46 25.55
C ALA A 349 21.82 10.32 26.55
N CYS A 350 22.98 9.65 26.49
CA CYS A 350 23.29 8.57 27.43
C CYS A 350 23.51 9.12 28.85
N ALA A 351 22.58 8.84 29.76
CA ALA A 351 22.64 9.36 31.13
C ALA A 351 23.75 8.73 31.99
N THR A 352 24.33 7.61 31.56
CA THR A 352 25.30 6.83 32.37
C THR A 352 26.76 7.19 32.10
N SER A 353 27.06 7.87 30.99
CA SER A 353 28.43 8.29 30.65
C SER A 353 28.43 9.49 29.70
N PRO A 354 29.40 10.42 29.81
CA PRO A 354 29.52 11.54 28.88
C PRO A 354 29.89 11.04 27.48
N PHE A 355 29.44 11.77 26.46
CA PHE A 355 29.81 11.48 25.08
C PHE A 355 31.34 11.62 24.88
N PRO A 356 32.00 10.72 24.13
CA PRO A 356 33.45 10.78 23.91
C PRO A 356 33.88 12.10 23.25
N VAL A 357 35.10 12.54 23.57
CA VAL A 357 35.65 13.77 23.01
C VAL A 357 36.40 13.45 21.71
N PHE A 358 35.95 14.06 20.62
CA PHE A 358 36.59 13.98 19.31
C PHE A 358 37.13 15.34 18.87
N THR A 359 38.20 15.34 18.09
CA THR A 359 38.74 16.56 17.48
C THR A 359 38.05 16.83 16.15
N ALA A 360 37.75 18.11 15.89
CA ALA A 360 37.24 18.52 14.58
C ALA A 360 38.36 18.57 13.55
N ASP A 361 38.02 18.18 12.32
CA ASP A 361 38.94 18.30 11.19
C ASP A 361 39.35 19.76 10.95
N PRO A 362 40.59 19.98 10.49
CA PRO A 362 41.06 21.32 10.18
C PRO A 362 40.35 21.86 8.93
N GLY A 363 40.11 23.18 8.91
CA GLY A 363 39.59 23.88 7.75
C GLY A 363 38.09 24.19 7.82
N PRO A 364 37.52 24.75 6.73
CA PRO A 364 36.10 25.07 6.67
C PRO A 364 35.25 23.80 6.47
N ALA A 365 33.99 23.84 6.92
CA ALA A 365 33.02 22.79 6.65
C ALA A 365 32.88 22.54 5.14
N THR A 366 33.08 21.30 4.71
CA THR A 366 32.90 20.82 3.34
C THR A 366 31.55 20.13 3.17
N SER A 367 31.11 20.00 1.91
CA SER A 367 29.98 19.12 1.58
C SER A 367 30.49 17.74 1.26
N VAL A 368 29.81 16.71 1.76
CA VAL A 368 30.01 15.32 1.37
C VAL A 368 29.47 15.15 -0.04
N ALA A 369 30.18 14.36 -0.86
CA ALA A 369 29.75 14.04 -2.21
C ALA A 369 28.73 12.89 -2.17
N PRO A 370 27.71 12.89 -3.06
CA PRO A 370 26.84 11.74 -3.22
C PRO A 370 27.65 10.49 -3.61
N VAL A 371 27.19 9.32 -3.16
CA VAL A 371 27.65 8.04 -3.68
C VAL A 371 27.23 7.96 -5.16
N PRO A 372 28.16 7.65 -6.08
CA PRO A 372 27.80 7.52 -7.50
C PRO A 372 26.83 6.36 -7.71
N PRO A 373 25.80 6.53 -8.57
CA PRO A 373 24.85 5.45 -8.87
C PRO A 373 25.51 4.30 -9.65
N HIS A 374 24.81 3.16 -9.77
CA HIS A 374 25.28 1.93 -10.41
C HIS A 374 26.15 2.15 -11.65
N ALA A 375 27.24 1.38 -11.76
CA ALA A 375 28.16 1.44 -12.91
C ALA A 375 27.46 1.19 -14.28
N LEU A 376 26.32 0.49 -14.29
CA LEU A 376 25.52 0.23 -15.49
C LEU A 376 24.77 1.47 -16.02
N GLU A 377 24.55 2.51 -15.21
CA GLU A 377 23.91 3.74 -15.67
C GLU A 377 24.76 4.53 -16.69
N HIS A 378 26.08 4.32 -16.75
CA HIS A 378 26.94 5.03 -17.70
C HIS A 378 26.59 4.80 -19.19
N LYS A 379 25.71 3.84 -19.52
CA LYS A 379 25.30 3.55 -20.91
C LYS A 379 23.92 4.08 -21.33
N ASP A 380 23.01 4.41 -20.40
CA ASP A 380 21.59 4.66 -20.75
C ASP A 380 20.98 5.98 -20.23
N VAL A 381 21.81 6.93 -19.76
CA VAL A 381 21.37 8.27 -19.27
C VAL A 381 20.57 9.09 -20.30
N ALA A 382 20.61 8.75 -21.59
CA ALA A 382 19.91 9.51 -22.63
C ALA A 382 18.39 9.30 -22.68
N LEU A 383 17.83 8.24 -22.06
CA LEU A 383 16.40 7.90 -22.20
C LEU A 383 15.55 8.17 -20.94
N ARG A 384 16.12 8.18 -19.74
CA ARG A 384 15.35 8.34 -18.48
C ARG A 384 15.21 9.78 -17.95
N GLN A 385 16.04 10.72 -18.39
CA GLN A 385 15.99 12.12 -17.90
C GLN A 385 14.73 12.90 -18.33
N HIS A 386 13.89 12.34 -19.21
CA HIS A 386 12.64 12.97 -19.65
C HIS A 386 11.43 12.60 -18.78
N ASP A 387 11.49 11.52 -17.98
CA ASP A 387 10.33 10.98 -17.24
C ASP A 387 10.28 11.45 -15.76
N LEU A 388 11.45 11.71 -15.16
CA LEU A 388 11.54 12.21 -13.78
C LEU A 388 11.21 13.72 -13.65
N ARG A 389 11.42 14.50 -14.71
CA ARG A 389 11.06 15.94 -14.73
C ARG A 389 9.54 16.18 -14.74
N ASP A 390 8.75 15.25 -15.29
CA ASP A 390 7.28 15.37 -15.30
C ASP A 390 6.64 14.95 -13.96
N ARG A 391 7.30 14.10 -13.17
CA ARG A 391 6.82 13.71 -11.82
C ARG A 391 7.07 14.78 -10.76
N ASN A 392 8.21 15.46 -10.76
CA ASN A 392 8.51 16.50 -9.76
C ASN A 392 7.80 17.84 -10.02
N SER A 393 7.39 18.13 -11.26
CA SER A 393 6.58 19.33 -11.56
C SER A 393 5.16 19.30 -10.97
N MET A 394 4.63 18.11 -10.62
CA MET A 394 3.26 17.97 -10.11
C MET A 394 3.20 18.01 -8.57
N ARG A 395 4.32 17.77 -7.87
CA ARG A 395 4.42 17.84 -6.41
C ARG A 395 4.53 19.28 -5.89
N GLN A 396 5.25 20.15 -6.60
CA GLN A 396 5.40 21.58 -6.23
C GLN A 396 4.13 22.44 -6.40
N HIS A 397 3.09 21.97 -7.11
CA HIS A 397 1.84 22.72 -7.26
C HIS A 397 0.82 22.49 -6.13
N VAL A 398 1.05 21.52 -5.24
CA VAL A 398 0.10 21.15 -4.16
C VAL A 398 0.41 21.88 -2.84
N GLU A 399 1.61 22.42 -2.64
CA GLU A 399 1.98 23.11 -1.39
C GLU A 399 1.76 24.64 -1.38
N LEU A 400 1.28 25.23 -2.48
CA LEU A 400 0.89 26.65 -2.52
C LEU A 400 -0.60 26.91 -2.15
N LEU A 401 -1.33 25.90 -1.66
CA LEU A 401 -2.76 26.02 -1.29
C LEU A 401 -3.10 25.72 0.18
N ARG A 402 -2.11 25.58 1.08
CA ARG A 402 -2.33 25.58 2.54
C ARG A 402 -1.64 26.77 3.20
N GLY A 403 -2.30 27.92 3.12
CA GLY A 403 -1.86 29.16 3.76
C GLY A 403 -3.01 29.91 4.42
N CYS A 404 -3.51 29.42 5.57
CA CYS A 404 -4.09 30.32 6.56
C CYS A 404 -2.94 31.11 7.20
N HIS A 405 -2.55 32.22 6.59
CA HIS A 405 -1.70 33.19 7.24
C HIS A 405 -2.55 34.12 8.10
N CYS A 406 -2.36 34.00 9.41
CA CYS A 406 -2.64 35.09 10.34
C CYS A 406 -1.69 36.25 10.00
N LEU A 407 -2.25 37.40 9.60
CA LEU A 407 -1.56 38.68 9.71
C LEU A 407 -2.48 39.70 10.38
N PRO A 408 -1.89 40.60 11.20
CA PRO A 408 -2.63 41.45 12.13
C PRO A 408 -3.36 42.60 11.42
N MET A 409 -4.45 43.03 12.04
CA MET A 409 -5.31 44.17 11.67
C MET A 409 -4.54 45.42 11.19
N PRO A 410 -5.08 46.14 10.20
CA PRO A 410 -4.86 47.58 10.11
C PRO A 410 -6.18 48.38 10.10
N HIS A 411 -6.17 49.49 10.83
CA HIS A 411 -7.15 50.56 10.73
C HIS A 411 -7.23 51.14 9.30
N THR A 412 -8.44 51.51 8.88
CA THR A 412 -8.77 52.27 7.65
C THR A 412 -8.32 53.75 7.74
N PRO A 413 -8.50 54.63 6.72
CA PRO A 413 -8.76 54.48 5.26
C PRO A 413 -7.87 55.39 4.36
N SER A 414 -7.84 55.18 3.02
CA SER A 414 -8.12 56.21 1.98
C SER A 414 -7.77 55.77 0.53
N LEU A 415 -8.64 56.20 -0.39
CA LEU A 415 -8.66 56.12 -1.88
C LEU A 415 -7.60 57.05 -2.55
N PRO A 416 -7.60 57.28 -3.89
CA PRO A 416 -7.40 56.38 -5.05
C PRO A 416 -6.40 56.99 -6.09
N ARG A 417 -6.05 56.25 -7.18
CA ARG A 417 -5.98 56.70 -8.61
C ARG A 417 -4.98 55.89 -9.47
N THR A 418 -5.49 55.49 -10.63
CA THR A 418 -4.85 55.08 -11.91
C THR A 418 -3.86 56.15 -12.44
N PRO A 419 -3.01 55.94 -13.50
CA PRO A 419 -3.28 55.16 -14.73
C PRO A 419 -2.07 54.56 -15.55
N LEU A 420 -2.38 53.93 -16.72
CA LEU A 420 -1.56 53.73 -17.94
C LEU A 420 -0.38 52.72 -17.90
N SER A 421 0.04 51.98 -18.94
CA SER A 421 -0.48 51.58 -20.27
C SER A 421 0.68 50.94 -21.08
N LEU A 422 0.43 49.80 -21.75
CA LEU A 422 0.96 49.33 -23.06
C LEU A 422 2.49 49.10 -23.23
N SER A 423 3.03 48.07 -23.90
CA SER A 423 2.48 47.00 -24.73
C SER A 423 3.57 46.04 -25.27
N HIS A 424 3.10 44.89 -25.79
CA HIS A 424 3.70 43.99 -26.81
C HIS A 424 4.76 42.93 -26.44
N TYR A 425 4.32 41.67 -26.31
CA TYR A 425 4.68 40.60 -27.27
C TYR A 425 3.65 39.44 -27.25
N ARG A 426 3.23 38.98 -28.43
CA ARG A 426 2.31 37.84 -28.65
C ARG A 426 3.01 36.50 -28.43
N ARG A 427 2.38 35.57 -27.70
CA ARG A 427 2.35 34.12 -27.98
C ARG A 427 1.07 33.52 -27.38
N LYS A 428 0.43 32.63 -28.15
CA LYS A 428 -0.80 31.90 -27.80
C LYS A 428 -0.56 31.06 -26.53
N VAL A 429 -1.44 31.19 -25.53
CA VAL A 429 -1.59 30.22 -24.43
C VAL A 429 -3.04 29.76 -24.45
N GLN A 430 -3.20 28.46 -24.63
CA GLN A 430 -4.42 27.70 -24.55
C GLN A 430 -4.67 27.43 -23.06
N VAL A 431 -5.82 27.81 -22.53
CA VAL A 431 -6.21 27.61 -21.13
C VAL A 431 -6.83 26.22 -20.98
N PRO A 432 -6.31 25.32 -20.12
CA PRO A 432 -7.07 24.20 -19.61
C PRO A 432 -7.74 24.61 -18.30
N SER A 433 -9.06 24.66 -18.35
CA SER A 433 -9.97 24.74 -17.21
C SER A 433 -9.91 23.47 -16.36
N ARG A 434 -9.62 23.58 -15.06
CA ARG A 434 -9.98 22.57 -14.06
C ARG A 434 -10.62 23.28 -12.86
N GLY A 435 -11.94 23.13 -12.75
CA GLY A 435 -12.72 23.55 -11.58
C GLY A 435 -12.50 22.61 -10.38
N PRO A 436 -12.93 23.02 -9.18
CA PRO A 436 -12.67 22.29 -7.94
C PRO A 436 -13.51 21.02 -7.86
N ARG A 437 -12.91 19.95 -7.32
CA ARG A 437 -13.48 18.61 -7.16
C ARG A 437 -13.93 18.44 -5.70
N CYS A 438 -15.12 17.85 -5.51
CA CYS A 438 -15.80 17.67 -4.23
C CYS A 438 -14.96 16.89 -3.21
N GLU A 439 -14.87 17.45 -2.00
CA GLU A 439 -14.58 16.75 -0.74
C GLU A 439 -15.91 16.24 -0.13
N ARG A 440 -15.88 15.09 0.56
CA ARG A 440 -16.73 14.77 1.74
C ARG A 440 -15.86 13.90 2.64
N GLU A 441 -15.39 14.36 3.80
CA GLU A 441 -16.12 14.73 5.02
C GLU A 441 -17.10 13.66 5.52
N ASN A 442 -16.85 13.25 6.75
CA ASN A 442 -17.54 12.23 7.53
C ASN A 442 -19.04 12.51 7.67
N ILE A 443 -19.80 11.42 7.85
CA ILE A 443 -21.19 11.42 8.31
C ILE A 443 -21.24 12.10 9.69
N ASN A 444 -21.68 13.36 9.74
CA ASN A 444 -22.14 14.00 10.96
C ASN A 444 -23.66 14.15 10.86
N ALA A 445 -24.39 13.56 11.81
CA ALA A 445 -25.73 14.03 12.12
C ALA A 445 -25.60 15.45 12.68
N VAL A 446 -25.88 16.47 11.85
CA VAL A 446 -25.91 17.86 12.29
C VAL A 446 -27.39 18.23 12.45
N PRO A 447 -27.91 18.37 13.69
CA PRO A 447 -29.09 19.19 13.88
C PRO A 447 -28.71 20.59 13.44
N PHE A 448 -29.54 21.24 12.62
CA PHE A 448 -29.33 22.64 12.26
C PHE A 448 -29.61 23.53 13.48
N GLU A 449 -28.69 23.53 14.45
CA GLU A 449 -28.60 24.51 15.52
C GLU A 449 -27.26 25.27 15.40
N ASP A 450 -27.44 26.56 15.22
CA ASP A 450 -26.47 27.60 14.93
C ASP A 450 -25.39 27.74 16.02
N ARG A 451 -24.13 27.56 15.63
CA ARG A 451 -23.01 28.28 16.24
C ARG A 451 -22.05 28.76 15.15
N GLN A 452 -22.45 29.81 14.43
CA GLN A 452 -21.64 31.00 14.11
C GLN A 452 -22.34 31.83 13.02
N GLY A 453 -23.29 32.67 13.43
CA GLY A 453 -23.43 34.04 12.94
C GLY A 453 -23.55 34.25 11.42
N CYS A 454 -24.58 33.70 10.80
CA CYS A 454 -25.14 34.24 9.54
C CYS A 454 -26.64 34.52 9.75
N SER A 455 -27.02 35.80 9.76
CA SER A 455 -28.41 36.24 9.90
C SER A 455 -29.29 35.71 8.76
N VAL A 456 -30.33 34.96 9.10
CA VAL A 456 -31.44 34.58 8.21
C VAL A 456 -32.25 35.83 7.87
N HIS A 457 -32.51 36.07 6.57
CA HIS A 457 -33.36 37.18 6.13
C HIS A 457 -34.84 36.89 6.53
N PRO A 458 -35.64 37.87 7.02
CA PRO A 458 -36.77 37.61 7.92
C PRO A 458 -38.09 37.08 7.29
N TYR A 459 -38.08 36.53 6.08
CA TYR A 459 -39.32 36.39 5.28
C TYR A 459 -39.83 34.96 4.99
N TYR A 460 -39.18 33.88 5.45
CA TYR A 460 -39.77 32.53 5.44
C TYR A 460 -40.03 32.00 6.85
N ARG A 461 -41.31 31.77 7.17
CA ARG A 461 -41.75 30.99 8.35
C ARG A 461 -41.88 29.50 8.01
N ALA A 462 -40.97 28.94 7.23
CA ALA A 462 -40.95 27.51 6.92
C ALA A 462 -39.55 26.95 7.21
N THR A 463 -39.48 25.99 8.11
CA THR A 463 -38.26 25.23 8.40
C THR A 463 -38.38 23.90 7.66
N LEU A 464 -37.42 23.59 6.78
CA LEU A 464 -37.33 22.30 6.11
C LEU A 464 -36.30 21.44 6.85
N LEU A 465 -36.68 20.21 7.18
CA LEU A 465 -35.75 19.18 7.64
C LEU A 465 -35.35 18.34 6.42
N CYS A 466 -34.08 18.43 6.03
CA CYS A 466 -33.57 17.75 4.84
C CYS A 466 -32.55 16.68 5.23
N TRP A 467 -32.61 15.54 4.54
CA TRP A 467 -31.63 14.46 4.64
C TRP A 467 -30.89 14.36 3.31
N ASP A 468 -29.55 14.44 3.34
CA ASP A 468 -28.71 14.31 2.16
C ASP A 468 -28.36 12.83 1.93
N ALA A 469 -28.99 12.23 0.92
CA ALA A 469 -28.72 10.86 0.49
C ALA A 469 -27.99 10.89 -0.86
N GLY A 470 -26.64 10.85 -0.83
CA GLY A 470 -25.77 10.84 -2.02
C GLY A 470 -24.51 9.97 -1.86
N GLY A 471 -23.97 9.44 -2.97
CA GLY A 471 -22.74 8.60 -3.01
C GLY A 471 -22.63 7.76 -4.30
N CYS A 472 -21.44 7.54 -4.86
CA CYS A 472 -21.20 7.00 -6.22
C CYS A 472 -21.59 5.53 -6.51
N ASP A 473 -22.39 4.86 -5.66
CA ASP A 473 -22.65 3.41 -5.75
C ASP A 473 -24.11 3.05 -6.09
N LYS A 474 -24.28 1.92 -6.80
CA LYS A 474 -25.59 1.30 -7.12
C LYS A 474 -26.35 0.72 -5.92
N ILE A 475 -25.88 0.90 -4.68
CA ILE A 475 -26.63 0.58 -3.44
C ILE A 475 -27.94 1.36 -3.34
N ARG A 476 -28.04 2.49 -4.06
CA ARG A 476 -29.19 3.40 -4.05
C ARG A 476 -30.53 2.69 -4.34
N ALA A 477 -30.60 1.71 -5.23
CA ALA A 477 -31.87 1.08 -5.57
C ALA A 477 -32.36 0.02 -4.56
N LEU A 478 -31.62 -0.24 -3.46
CA LEU A 478 -32.03 -1.24 -2.48
C LEU A 478 -33.07 -0.66 -1.50
N PRO A 479 -34.27 -1.28 -1.38
CA PRO A 479 -35.30 -0.85 -0.45
C PRO A 479 -34.82 -0.66 0.99
N THR A 480 -33.83 -1.46 1.41
CA THR A 480 -33.26 -1.45 2.75
C THR A 480 -32.41 -0.22 3.07
N PHE A 481 -31.76 0.39 2.07
CA PHE A 481 -30.85 1.54 2.29
C PHE A 481 -31.58 2.88 2.13
N LEU A 482 -32.30 3.09 1.02
CA LEU A 482 -33.03 4.34 0.79
C LEU A 482 -34.37 4.38 1.51
N GLY A 483 -34.98 3.23 1.81
CA GLY A 483 -36.28 3.12 2.44
C GLY A 483 -36.45 4.01 3.68
N PRO A 484 -35.57 3.95 4.69
CA PRO A 484 -35.70 4.78 5.89
C PRO A 484 -35.61 6.29 5.63
N PHE A 485 -34.96 6.74 4.55
CA PHE A 485 -34.82 8.16 4.20
C PHE A 485 -35.97 8.67 3.32
N VAL A 486 -36.62 7.78 2.55
CA VAL A 486 -37.73 8.13 1.65
C VAL A 486 -39.10 7.86 2.31
N THR A 487 -39.17 6.93 3.25
CA THR A 487 -40.31 6.74 4.16
C THR A 487 -40.49 8.00 5.00
N ASN A 488 -41.73 8.47 5.15
CA ASN A 488 -42.09 9.76 5.76
C ASN A 488 -41.63 11.05 5.05
N ALA A 489 -40.93 11.00 3.90
CA ALA A 489 -40.59 12.21 3.14
C ALA A 489 -41.84 12.96 2.62
N ASP A 490 -41.84 14.29 2.73
CA ASP A 490 -42.90 15.17 2.22
C ASP A 490 -42.62 15.70 0.81
N ALA A 491 -41.36 15.66 0.36
CA ALA A 491 -40.91 16.06 -0.97
C ALA A 491 -39.55 15.43 -1.29
N LEU A 492 -39.18 15.41 -2.57
CA LEU A 492 -37.85 14.99 -3.03
C LEU A 492 -37.08 16.16 -3.65
N LEU A 493 -35.84 16.36 -3.21
CA LEU A 493 -34.88 17.27 -3.83
C LEU A 493 -33.87 16.45 -4.65
N TRP A 494 -33.82 16.66 -5.96
CA TRP A 494 -32.95 15.91 -6.87
C TRP A 494 -31.90 16.82 -7.52
N CYS A 495 -30.66 16.76 -7.03
CA CYS A 495 -29.58 17.61 -7.54
C CYS A 495 -28.78 16.89 -8.63
N VAL A 496 -28.57 17.56 -9.77
CA VAL A 496 -27.81 17.02 -10.91
C VAL A 496 -26.71 17.99 -11.36
N ASP A 497 -25.63 17.44 -11.93
CA ASP A 497 -24.59 18.24 -12.59
C ASP A 497 -25.00 18.47 -14.05
N SER A 498 -25.38 19.71 -14.39
CA SER A 498 -25.84 20.02 -15.74
C SER A 498 -24.73 19.92 -16.80
N ASN A 499 -23.45 19.95 -16.40
CA ASN A 499 -22.32 19.83 -17.31
C ASN A 499 -21.90 18.37 -17.52
N ASP A 500 -22.42 17.43 -16.73
CA ASP A 500 -22.12 16.00 -16.84
C ASP A 500 -23.17 15.27 -17.66
N ARG A 501 -22.97 15.29 -18.97
CA ARG A 501 -23.87 14.66 -19.95
C ARG A 501 -23.80 13.12 -19.88
N GLU A 502 -22.64 12.56 -19.59
CA GLU A 502 -22.39 11.11 -19.60
C GLU A 502 -23.10 10.39 -18.45
N ARG A 503 -23.30 11.05 -17.30
CA ARG A 503 -23.98 10.45 -16.13
C ARG A 503 -25.46 10.82 -16.02
N MET A 504 -26.00 11.57 -16.97
CA MET A 504 -27.37 12.07 -16.89
C MET A 504 -28.41 10.94 -17.02
N GLU A 505 -28.16 9.97 -17.90
CA GLU A 505 -29.02 8.78 -18.06
C GLU A 505 -29.09 7.96 -16.76
N GLU A 506 -27.95 7.72 -16.11
CA GLU A 506 -27.89 7.04 -14.81
C GLU A 506 -28.70 7.79 -13.74
N SER A 507 -28.64 9.13 -13.74
CA SER A 507 -29.41 9.96 -12.81
C SER A 507 -30.93 9.84 -13.05
N VAL A 508 -31.37 9.71 -14.30
CA VAL A 508 -32.78 9.51 -14.64
C VAL A 508 -33.26 8.14 -14.16
N GLU A 509 -32.49 7.09 -14.42
CA GLU A 509 -32.80 5.72 -13.96
C GLU A 509 -32.89 5.66 -12.43
N GLN A 510 -31.94 6.28 -11.72
CA GLN A 510 -31.95 6.31 -10.25
C GLN A 510 -33.16 7.05 -9.68
N LEU A 511 -33.55 8.17 -10.31
CA LEU A 511 -34.76 8.89 -9.91
C LEU A 511 -36.02 8.03 -10.10
N GLN A 512 -36.11 7.29 -11.21
CA GLN A 512 -37.22 6.37 -11.49
C GLN A 512 -37.27 5.23 -10.47
N SER A 513 -36.15 4.56 -10.19
CA SER A 513 -36.08 3.51 -9.18
C SER A 513 -36.46 4.03 -7.79
N ASN A 514 -36.10 5.26 -7.44
CA ASN A 514 -36.52 5.88 -6.18
C ASN A 514 -38.02 6.12 -6.12
N PHE A 515 -38.66 6.48 -7.24
CA PHE A 515 -40.12 6.62 -7.29
C PHE A 515 -40.84 5.28 -7.19
N GLU A 516 -40.31 4.22 -7.81
CA GLU A 516 -40.83 2.86 -7.68
C GLU A 516 -40.75 2.39 -6.23
N LEU A 517 -39.59 2.61 -5.59
CA LEU A 517 -39.39 2.29 -4.18
C LEU A 517 -40.33 3.08 -3.25
N LEU A 518 -40.50 4.38 -3.51
CA LEU A 518 -41.45 5.21 -2.78
C LEU A 518 -42.90 4.73 -2.95
N ALA A 519 -43.27 4.28 -4.16
CA ALA A 519 -44.60 3.73 -4.42
C ALA A 519 -44.80 2.37 -3.76
N GLU A 520 -43.74 1.56 -3.61
CA GLU A 520 -43.77 0.28 -2.91
C GLU A 520 -43.88 0.45 -1.39
N LEU A 521 -43.05 1.31 -0.80
CA LEU A 521 -43.00 1.53 0.65
C LEU A 521 -44.18 2.37 1.16
N GLU A 522 -44.65 3.32 0.36
CA GLU A 522 -45.71 4.27 0.73
C GLU A 522 -46.80 4.36 -0.36
N PRO A 523 -47.58 3.29 -0.64
CA PRO A 523 -48.50 3.25 -1.79
C PRO A 523 -49.54 4.38 -1.84
N ALA A 524 -49.96 4.89 -0.67
CA ALA A 524 -50.92 6.00 -0.57
C ALA A 524 -50.28 7.39 -0.71
N ARG A 525 -48.99 7.54 -0.41
CA ARG A 525 -48.31 8.84 -0.21
C ARG A 525 -47.19 9.07 -1.22
N GLY A 526 -46.37 8.05 -1.47
CA GLY A 526 -45.20 8.08 -2.35
C GLY A 526 -45.50 8.35 -3.82
N ALA A 527 -46.73 8.11 -4.30
CA ALA A 527 -47.14 8.42 -5.67
C ALA A 527 -47.30 9.95 -5.95
N ASN A 528 -47.54 10.76 -4.91
CA ASN A 528 -47.92 12.18 -5.06
C ASN A 528 -46.93 13.17 -4.42
N ILE A 529 -45.75 12.73 -3.99
CA ILE A 529 -44.76 13.67 -3.43
C ILE A 529 -44.24 14.61 -4.53
N PRO A 530 -44.11 15.92 -4.25
CA PRO A 530 -43.54 16.87 -5.19
C PRO A 530 -42.02 16.69 -5.30
N VAL A 531 -41.48 16.96 -6.49
CA VAL A 531 -40.06 16.78 -6.81
C VAL A 531 -39.48 18.08 -7.34
N LEU A 532 -38.42 18.58 -6.70
CA LEU A 532 -37.65 19.71 -7.20
C LEU A 532 -36.31 19.21 -7.74
N ILE A 533 -36.10 19.35 -9.05
CA ILE A 533 -34.83 19.03 -9.70
C ILE A 533 -33.97 20.29 -9.79
N ILE A 534 -32.76 20.23 -9.23
CA ILE A 534 -31.80 21.33 -9.19
C ILE A 534 -30.60 20.99 -10.08
N ALA A 535 -30.50 21.67 -11.21
CA ALA A 535 -29.40 21.54 -12.16
C ALA A 535 -28.27 22.51 -11.79
N THR A 536 -27.18 21.98 -11.27
CA THR A 536 -26.01 22.76 -10.81
C THR A 536 -25.00 22.96 -11.94
N LYS A 537 -24.09 23.93 -11.76
CA LYS A 537 -22.97 24.22 -12.69
C LYS A 537 -23.39 24.77 -14.06
N LYS A 538 -24.49 25.52 -14.12
CA LYS A 538 -25.02 26.06 -15.38
C LYS A 538 -24.06 27.04 -16.10
N GLU A 539 -23.04 27.53 -15.40
CA GLU A 539 -22.02 28.43 -15.93
C GLU A 539 -20.98 27.74 -16.83
N LEU A 540 -20.92 26.40 -16.80
CA LEU A 540 -19.94 25.64 -17.55
C LEU A 540 -20.33 25.53 -19.04
N PRO A 541 -19.35 25.51 -19.96
CA PRO A 541 -19.60 25.61 -21.40
C PRO A 541 -20.35 24.42 -21.99
N ASN A 542 -20.39 23.28 -21.30
CA ASN A 542 -21.09 22.08 -21.75
C ASN A 542 -22.41 21.83 -20.99
N ALA A 543 -22.83 22.78 -20.16
CA ALA A 543 -24.04 22.68 -19.35
C ALA A 543 -25.30 22.51 -20.22
N MET A 544 -26.13 21.53 -19.86
CA MET A 544 -27.43 21.29 -20.46
C MET A 544 -28.41 22.43 -20.10
N PRO A 545 -29.00 23.13 -21.09
CA PRO A 545 -30.01 24.14 -20.83
C PRO A 545 -31.29 23.50 -20.29
N LEU A 546 -32.08 24.29 -19.54
CA LEU A 546 -33.31 23.83 -18.89
C LEU A 546 -34.27 23.06 -19.82
N PRO A 547 -34.57 23.49 -21.06
CA PRO A 547 -35.47 22.74 -21.94
C PRO A 547 -34.96 21.33 -22.30
N GLU A 548 -33.63 21.16 -22.37
CA GLU A 548 -33.03 19.86 -22.63
C GLU A 548 -33.21 18.95 -21.41
N LEU A 549 -32.95 19.46 -20.19
CA LEU A 549 -33.15 18.70 -18.96
C LEU A 549 -34.63 18.38 -18.71
N GLU A 550 -35.54 19.30 -19.01
CA GLU A 550 -36.99 19.06 -18.94
C GLU A 550 -37.38 17.88 -19.85
N GLN A 551 -36.82 17.81 -21.06
CA GLN A 551 -37.05 16.68 -21.97
C GLN A 551 -36.45 15.37 -21.44
N ILE A 552 -35.24 15.40 -20.90
CA ILE A 552 -34.54 14.24 -20.35
C ILE A 552 -35.31 13.64 -19.16
N PHE A 553 -35.79 14.48 -18.24
CA PHE A 553 -36.51 14.03 -17.04
C PHE A 553 -38.01 13.80 -17.25
N ALA A 554 -38.59 14.23 -18.39
CA ALA A 554 -40.04 14.21 -18.64
C ALA A 554 -40.69 12.86 -18.36
N GLN A 555 -40.05 11.76 -18.78
CA GLN A 555 -40.58 10.42 -18.56
C GLN A 555 -40.49 9.99 -17.09
N ALA A 556 -39.38 10.30 -16.41
CA ALA A 556 -39.17 9.92 -15.01
C ALA A 556 -40.15 10.60 -14.05
N VAL A 557 -40.51 11.85 -14.33
CA VAL A 557 -41.37 12.66 -13.45
C VAL A 557 -42.83 12.71 -13.92
N ALA A 558 -43.19 11.93 -14.94
CA ALA A 558 -44.53 11.93 -15.51
C ALA A 558 -45.60 11.65 -14.44
N GLY A 559 -46.62 12.51 -14.39
CA GLY A 559 -47.72 12.40 -13.42
C GLY A 559 -47.41 12.94 -12.02
N ARG A 560 -46.23 13.53 -11.79
CA ARG A 560 -45.83 14.11 -10.49
C ARG A 560 -45.67 15.63 -10.58
N ALA A 561 -46.04 16.35 -9.51
CA ALA A 561 -45.78 17.77 -9.39
C ALA A 561 -44.25 18.00 -9.37
N THR A 562 -43.74 18.65 -10.42
CA THR A 562 -42.30 18.80 -10.63
C THR A 562 -41.93 20.21 -11.05
N ARG A 563 -40.79 20.70 -10.54
CA ARG A 563 -40.15 21.93 -11.00
C ARG A 563 -38.68 21.66 -11.26
N LEU A 564 -38.16 22.22 -12.34
CA LEU A 564 -36.73 22.23 -12.64
C LEU A 564 -36.18 23.65 -12.46
N ALA A 565 -35.00 23.77 -11.86
CA ALA A 565 -34.29 25.03 -11.74
C ALA A 565 -32.79 24.84 -11.98
N SER A 566 -32.18 25.77 -12.70
CA SER A 566 -30.73 25.80 -12.90
C SER A 566 -30.08 26.83 -12.00
N THR A 567 -28.92 26.51 -11.44
CA THR A 567 -28.19 27.39 -10.53
C THR A 567 -26.66 27.24 -10.65
N THR A 568 -25.91 28.20 -10.10
CA THR A 568 -24.45 28.17 -9.95
C THR A 568 -24.09 28.32 -8.47
N THR A 569 -22.85 28.00 -8.09
CA THR A 569 -22.32 28.27 -6.74
C THR A 569 -22.10 29.76 -6.44
N THR A 570 -22.22 30.62 -7.46
CA THR A 570 -21.94 32.06 -7.37
C THR A 570 -23.20 32.92 -7.41
N GLU A 571 -24.36 32.34 -7.70
CA GLU A 571 -25.62 33.08 -7.79
C GLU A 571 -26.24 33.31 -6.42
N PRO A 572 -26.72 34.54 -6.13
CA PRO A 572 -27.30 34.85 -4.84
C PRO A 572 -28.70 34.22 -4.69
N PHE A 573 -28.99 33.67 -3.50
CA PHE A 573 -30.34 33.17 -3.19
C PHE A 573 -31.28 34.33 -2.80
N ARG A 574 -32.01 34.89 -3.78
CA ARG A 574 -32.89 36.07 -3.58
C ARG A 574 -34.20 35.94 -4.35
N LYS A 575 -35.24 36.65 -3.88
CA LYS A 575 -36.55 36.70 -4.54
C LYS A 575 -36.43 37.20 -5.98
N GLY A 576 -37.01 36.45 -6.92
CA GLY A 576 -36.90 36.69 -8.36
C GLY A 576 -35.79 35.89 -9.06
N GLU A 577 -34.97 35.16 -8.31
CA GLU A 577 -33.97 34.23 -8.86
C GLU A 577 -34.55 32.82 -8.99
N ALA A 578 -34.10 32.08 -10.01
CA ALA A 578 -34.67 30.78 -10.38
C ALA A 578 -34.68 29.76 -9.23
N LEU A 579 -33.60 29.71 -8.43
CA LEU A 579 -33.51 28.79 -7.29
C LEU A 579 -34.50 29.17 -6.18
N TYR A 580 -34.64 30.46 -5.88
CA TYR A 580 -35.55 30.95 -4.86
C TYR A 580 -37.02 30.67 -5.22
N GLU A 581 -37.42 30.97 -6.46
CA GLU A 581 -38.77 30.69 -6.95
C GLU A 581 -39.09 29.19 -6.94
N ALA A 582 -38.09 28.33 -7.17
CA ALA A 582 -38.27 26.89 -7.14
C ALA A 582 -38.51 26.35 -5.72
N PHE A 583 -37.85 26.92 -4.71
CA PHE A 583 -38.14 26.60 -3.31
C PHE A 583 -39.49 27.19 -2.85
N GLU A 584 -39.90 28.36 -3.34
CA GLU A 584 -41.27 28.86 -3.09
C GLU A 584 -42.34 27.91 -3.61
N TRP A 585 -42.15 27.43 -4.84
CA TRP A 585 -43.03 26.44 -5.45
C TRP A 585 -43.07 25.15 -4.62
N LEU A 586 -41.92 24.60 -4.23
CA LEU A 586 -41.84 23.35 -3.47
C LEU A 586 -42.59 23.43 -2.13
N ILE A 587 -42.41 24.53 -1.40
CA ILE A 587 -43.11 24.76 -0.12
C ILE A 587 -44.62 24.88 -0.35
N GLY A 588 -45.05 25.50 -1.45
CA GLY A 588 -46.46 25.57 -1.86
C GLY A 588 -47.05 24.18 -2.09
N GLU A 589 -46.36 23.32 -2.83
CA GLU A 589 -46.81 21.96 -3.12
C GLU A 589 -46.85 21.07 -1.87
N ILE A 590 -45.83 21.12 -1.01
CA ILE A 590 -45.81 20.40 0.27
C ILE A 590 -47.05 20.76 1.11
N ARG A 591 -47.36 22.06 1.21
CA ARG A 591 -48.54 22.53 1.95
C ARG A 591 -49.86 22.07 1.33
N SER A 592 -49.94 22.06 0.00
CA SER A 592 -51.12 21.56 -0.72
C SER A 592 -51.34 20.06 -0.46
N VAL A 593 -50.27 19.25 -0.49
CA VAL A 593 -50.30 17.82 -0.21
C VAL A 593 -50.64 17.53 1.27
N GLN A 594 -50.18 18.38 2.20
CA GLN A 594 -50.48 18.25 3.64
C GLN A 594 -51.90 18.71 4.00
N ALA A 595 -52.47 19.71 3.30
CA ALA A 595 -53.82 20.23 3.57
C ALA A 595 -54.95 19.23 3.32
N GLY A 596 -54.68 18.12 2.63
CA GLY A 596 -55.62 17.00 2.42
C GLY A 596 -55.59 15.90 3.49
N ARG A 597 -54.80 16.01 4.57
CA ARG A 597 -54.54 14.93 5.54
C ARG A 597 -55.33 15.05 6.86
N SER A 598 -55.60 13.91 7.51
CA SER A 598 -56.20 13.83 8.86
C SER A 598 -55.18 14.20 9.95
N PRO A 599 -55.57 14.82 11.08
CA PRO A 599 -54.66 15.23 12.15
C PRO A 599 -53.88 14.09 12.84
N THR A 600 -54.28 12.84 12.67
CA THR A 600 -53.61 11.65 13.22
C THR A 600 -52.35 11.23 12.46
N ASP A 601 -52.13 11.78 11.26
CA ASP A 601 -51.02 11.40 10.36
C ASP A 601 -49.85 12.40 10.41
N LEU A 602 -49.80 13.26 11.44
CA LEU A 602 -48.86 14.39 11.58
C LEU A 602 -47.83 14.23 12.72
N GLU A 603 -47.52 13.00 13.14
CA GLU A 603 -46.33 12.76 13.99
C GLU A 603 -45.06 12.97 13.15
N PRO A 604 -44.08 13.78 13.60
CA PRO A 604 -42.81 13.93 12.90
C PRO A 604 -42.07 12.59 12.91
N GLY A 605 -41.94 11.98 11.73
CA GLY A 605 -41.25 10.72 11.55
C GLY A 605 -39.83 10.81 12.13
N HIS A 606 -39.59 10.13 13.26
CA HIS A 606 -38.24 9.86 13.73
C HIS A 606 -37.65 8.79 12.79
N PRO A 607 -36.47 9.00 12.21
CA PRO A 607 -35.77 7.90 11.56
C PRO A 607 -35.43 6.84 12.62
N PRO A 608 -35.46 5.53 12.27
CA PRO A 608 -34.92 4.52 13.16
C PRO A 608 -33.43 4.82 13.41
N ALA A 609 -32.96 4.52 14.62
CA ALA A 609 -31.55 4.65 14.95
C ALA A 609 -30.71 3.85 13.92
N LEU A 610 -29.57 4.43 13.51
CA LEU A 610 -28.64 3.85 12.52
C LEU A 610 -28.16 2.42 12.87
N GLU A 611 -28.44 1.95 14.09
CA GLU A 611 -28.09 0.64 14.64
C GLU A 611 -28.99 -0.52 14.16
N THR A 612 -30.09 -0.27 13.42
CA THR A 612 -31.03 -1.34 13.00
C THR A 612 -31.06 -1.64 11.50
N LEU A 613 -30.11 -1.13 10.70
CA LEU A 613 -30.02 -1.51 9.28
C LEU A 613 -29.39 -2.92 9.17
N PRO A 614 -30.03 -3.88 8.48
CA PRO A 614 -29.41 -5.18 8.19
C PRO A 614 -28.13 -4.95 7.39
N ASP A 615 -26.99 -5.41 7.91
CA ASP A 615 -25.72 -5.38 7.18
C ASP A 615 -25.88 -6.21 5.89
N PRO A 616 -25.71 -5.64 4.69
CA PRO A 616 -25.80 -6.40 3.44
C PRO A 616 -24.71 -7.46 3.31
N ARG A 617 -23.66 -7.39 4.13
CA ARG A 617 -22.60 -8.39 4.30
C ARG A 617 -22.83 -9.26 5.54
N ALA A 618 -24.00 -9.16 6.19
CA ALA A 618 -24.39 -10.05 7.27
C ALA A 618 -24.33 -11.51 6.77
N PRO A 619 -23.81 -12.44 7.57
CA PRO A 619 -23.68 -13.84 7.18
C PRO A 619 -24.97 -14.44 6.60
N GLU A 620 -26.12 -14.16 7.23
CA GLU A 620 -27.43 -14.68 6.79
C GLU A 620 -27.83 -14.25 5.37
N HIS A 621 -27.42 -13.05 4.93
CA HIS A 621 -27.74 -12.55 3.60
C HIS A 621 -26.80 -13.15 2.55
N LEU A 622 -25.51 -13.22 2.85
CA LEU A 622 -24.53 -13.86 1.98
C LEU A 622 -24.80 -15.36 1.82
N ASP A 623 -25.27 -16.04 2.88
CA ASP A 623 -25.67 -17.45 2.83
C ASP A 623 -26.87 -17.67 1.90
N LYS A 624 -27.91 -16.82 2.01
CA LYS A 624 -29.07 -16.86 1.09
C LYS A 624 -28.65 -16.60 -0.35
N LEU A 625 -27.79 -15.62 -0.58
CA LEU A 625 -27.28 -15.29 -1.91
C LEU A 625 -26.46 -16.45 -2.49
N LEU A 626 -25.55 -17.04 -1.71
CA LEU A 626 -24.76 -18.19 -2.12
C LEU A 626 -25.65 -19.40 -2.47
N ASN A 627 -26.67 -19.69 -1.66
CA ASN A 627 -27.62 -20.76 -1.96
C ASN A 627 -28.33 -20.52 -3.30
N SER A 628 -28.78 -19.29 -3.57
CA SER A 628 -29.39 -18.95 -4.86
C SER A 628 -28.42 -19.11 -6.04
N TRP A 629 -27.13 -18.86 -5.84
CA TRP A 629 -26.10 -19.06 -6.86
C TRP A 629 -25.83 -20.54 -7.12
N VAL A 630 -25.81 -21.37 -6.08
CA VAL A 630 -25.67 -22.82 -6.19
C VAL A 630 -26.87 -23.42 -6.91
N GLU A 631 -28.10 -23.05 -6.54
CA GLU A 631 -29.32 -23.47 -7.24
C GLU A 631 -29.31 -23.06 -8.71
N ARG A 632 -28.84 -21.85 -9.03
CA ARG A 632 -28.69 -21.39 -10.42
C ARG A 632 -27.65 -22.20 -11.19
N ALA A 633 -26.55 -22.56 -10.56
CA ALA A 633 -25.50 -23.38 -11.17
C ALA A 633 -26.01 -24.82 -11.43
N ASP A 634 -26.75 -25.40 -10.47
CA ASP A 634 -27.37 -26.72 -10.60
C ASP A 634 -28.47 -26.76 -11.67
N ALA A 635 -29.25 -25.67 -11.82
CA ALA A 635 -30.23 -25.55 -12.89
C ALA A 635 -29.60 -25.56 -14.30
N GLY A 636 -28.30 -25.23 -14.41
CA GLY A 636 -27.52 -25.26 -15.64
C GLY A 636 -26.68 -26.53 -15.83
N ALA A 637 -26.93 -27.61 -15.09
CA ALA A 637 -26.05 -28.80 -15.03
C ALA A 637 -25.79 -29.51 -16.38
N ASP A 638 -26.64 -29.32 -17.39
CA ASP A 638 -26.48 -29.88 -18.74
C ASP A 638 -25.51 -29.08 -19.63
N GLU A 639 -25.09 -27.88 -19.21
CA GLU A 639 -24.16 -27.02 -19.96
C GLU A 639 -22.71 -27.50 -19.83
N SER A 640 -21.96 -27.43 -20.95
CA SER A 640 -20.51 -27.69 -20.97
C SER A 640 -19.70 -26.40 -20.95
N SER A 641 -18.46 -26.43 -20.42
CA SER A 641 -17.56 -25.24 -20.43
C SER A 641 -17.36 -24.72 -21.85
N LYS A 642 -17.31 -25.63 -22.84
CA LYS A 642 -17.20 -25.25 -24.26
C LYS A 642 -18.42 -24.46 -24.75
N GLN A 643 -19.63 -24.91 -24.42
CA GLN A 643 -20.86 -24.20 -24.78
C GLN A 643 -20.96 -22.85 -24.08
N PHE A 644 -20.59 -22.79 -22.81
CA PHE A 644 -20.57 -21.54 -22.05
C PHE A 644 -19.55 -20.53 -22.61
N LEU A 645 -18.33 -20.96 -22.89
CA LEU A 645 -17.30 -20.11 -23.50
C LEU A 645 -17.71 -19.64 -24.90
N GLN A 646 -18.42 -20.48 -25.66
CA GLN A 646 -18.98 -20.09 -26.96
C GLN A 646 -20.08 -19.03 -26.78
N GLN A 647 -20.99 -19.18 -25.82
CA GLN A 647 -21.99 -18.14 -25.52
C GLN A 647 -21.37 -16.82 -25.08
N PHE A 648 -20.27 -16.88 -24.32
CA PHE A 648 -19.51 -15.68 -23.95
C PHE A 648 -18.89 -15.01 -25.18
N ALA A 649 -18.24 -15.78 -26.06
CA ALA A 649 -17.67 -15.28 -27.30
C ALA A 649 -18.73 -14.71 -28.27
N ASP A 650 -19.91 -15.33 -28.32
CA ASP A 650 -21.03 -14.93 -29.18
C ASP A 650 -21.91 -13.83 -28.56
N VAL A 651 -21.50 -13.28 -27.41
CA VAL A 651 -22.20 -12.19 -26.71
C VAL A 651 -23.65 -12.56 -26.32
N ASN A 652 -23.87 -13.84 -25.99
CA ASN A 652 -25.19 -14.46 -25.82
C ASN A 652 -25.37 -15.11 -24.43
N LEU A 653 -24.78 -14.53 -23.38
CA LEU A 653 -25.01 -15.00 -22.01
C LEU A 653 -26.39 -14.57 -21.49
N PRO A 654 -27.04 -15.38 -20.63
CA PRO A 654 -28.42 -15.16 -20.19
C PRO A 654 -28.60 -13.93 -19.30
N ALA A 655 -27.56 -13.48 -18.61
CA ALA A 655 -27.56 -12.29 -17.76
C ALA A 655 -26.16 -11.64 -17.69
N TRP A 656 -26.08 -10.41 -17.18
CA TRP A 656 -24.82 -9.68 -16.98
C TRP A 656 -24.68 -9.16 -15.54
N ASP A 657 -24.71 -10.10 -14.59
CA ASP A 657 -24.68 -9.87 -13.14
C ASP A 657 -23.38 -10.40 -12.49
N HIS A 658 -23.21 -10.19 -11.18
CA HIS A 658 -21.99 -10.59 -10.45
C HIS A 658 -21.70 -12.09 -10.57
N TYR A 659 -22.74 -12.93 -10.42
CA TYR A 659 -22.66 -14.38 -10.63
C TYR A 659 -22.02 -14.72 -12.00
N MET A 660 -22.47 -14.07 -13.07
CA MET A 660 -21.96 -14.33 -14.41
C MET A 660 -20.48 -13.97 -14.55
N HIS A 661 -20.03 -12.86 -13.95
CA HIS A 661 -18.62 -12.46 -13.97
C HIS A 661 -17.72 -13.48 -13.24
N ILE A 662 -18.19 -14.00 -12.09
CA ILE A 662 -17.49 -15.06 -11.34
C ILE A 662 -17.44 -16.36 -12.15
N GLN A 663 -18.54 -16.75 -12.81
CA GLN A 663 -18.59 -17.95 -13.66
C GLN A 663 -17.66 -17.83 -14.89
N ILE A 664 -17.62 -16.67 -15.55
CA ILE A 664 -16.68 -16.36 -16.65
C ILE A 664 -15.24 -16.54 -16.16
N ALA A 665 -14.87 -15.86 -15.07
CA ALA A 665 -13.52 -15.95 -14.54
C ALA A 665 -13.16 -17.39 -14.16
N TYR A 666 -14.07 -18.11 -13.50
CA TYR A 666 -13.83 -19.47 -13.07
C TYR A 666 -13.62 -20.43 -14.24
N VAL A 667 -14.53 -20.42 -15.24
CA VAL A 667 -14.45 -21.33 -16.39
C VAL A 667 -13.21 -21.01 -17.24
N VAL A 668 -12.96 -19.73 -17.54
CA VAL A 668 -11.80 -19.32 -18.35
C VAL A 668 -10.48 -19.68 -17.66
N LEU A 669 -10.33 -19.39 -16.37
CA LEU A 669 -9.11 -19.71 -15.61
C LEU A 669 -8.93 -21.23 -15.42
N SER A 670 -10.02 -21.98 -15.28
CA SER A 670 -9.97 -23.44 -15.15
C SER A 670 -9.57 -24.13 -16.45
N VAL A 671 -10.07 -23.65 -17.60
CA VAL A 671 -9.80 -24.24 -18.93
C VAL A 671 -8.45 -23.80 -19.50
N HIS A 672 -8.08 -22.53 -19.33
CA HIS A 672 -6.92 -21.94 -20.02
C HIS A 672 -5.74 -21.58 -19.11
N GLY A 673 -5.89 -21.72 -17.78
CA GLY A 673 -4.89 -21.31 -16.80
C GLY A 673 -4.79 -19.79 -16.67
N ARG A 674 -4.10 -19.31 -15.62
CA ARG A 674 -4.07 -17.88 -15.27
C ARG A 674 -3.46 -16.99 -16.36
N GLN A 675 -2.29 -17.37 -16.87
CA GLN A 675 -1.52 -16.52 -17.79
C GLN A 675 -2.31 -16.19 -19.06
N LYS A 676 -2.90 -17.20 -19.70
CA LYS A 676 -3.75 -17.02 -20.89
C LYS A 676 -5.16 -16.56 -20.53
N GLY A 677 -5.73 -17.13 -19.47
CA GLY A 677 -7.11 -16.87 -19.05
C GLY A 677 -7.35 -15.42 -18.63
N LYS A 678 -6.38 -14.77 -17.97
CA LYS A 678 -6.45 -13.34 -17.64
C LYS A 678 -6.76 -12.52 -18.89
N ASN A 679 -5.91 -12.60 -19.91
CA ASN A 679 -6.06 -11.82 -21.13
C ASN A 679 -7.40 -12.12 -21.83
N MET A 680 -7.81 -13.39 -21.88
CA MET A 680 -9.12 -13.79 -22.43
C MET A 680 -10.32 -13.17 -21.69
N ILE A 681 -10.23 -13.00 -20.37
CA ILE A 681 -11.27 -12.35 -19.57
C ILE A 681 -11.29 -10.84 -19.84
N PHE A 682 -10.12 -10.20 -19.88
CA PHE A 682 -10.02 -8.77 -20.22
C PHE A 682 -10.62 -8.48 -21.60
N ASP A 683 -10.09 -9.12 -22.64
CA ASP A 683 -10.52 -8.93 -24.02
C ASP A 683 -12.00 -9.32 -24.21
N GLY A 684 -12.40 -10.43 -23.60
CA GLY A 684 -13.77 -10.96 -23.71
C GLY A 684 -14.80 -10.05 -23.04
N ILE A 685 -14.54 -9.52 -21.85
CA ILE A 685 -15.46 -8.62 -21.15
C ILE A 685 -15.54 -7.28 -21.90
N GLU A 686 -14.42 -6.74 -22.37
CA GLU A 686 -14.41 -5.51 -23.16
C GLU A 686 -15.20 -5.67 -24.46
N HIS A 687 -15.01 -6.78 -25.18
CA HIS A 687 -15.77 -7.14 -26.37
C HIS A 687 -17.27 -7.29 -26.07
N TYR A 688 -17.63 -8.01 -25.00
CA TYR A 688 -19.02 -8.23 -24.62
C TYR A 688 -19.72 -6.91 -24.27
N ILE A 689 -19.05 -6.02 -23.53
CA ILE A 689 -19.56 -4.70 -23.18
C ILE A 689 -19.81 -3.86 -24.43
N ALA A 690 -18.88 -3.89 -25.40
CA ALA A 690 -18.99 -3.12 -26.63
C ALA A 690 -20.13 -3.58 -27.56
N GLN A 691 -20.58 -4.83 -27.46
CA GLN A 691 -21.50 -5.43 -28.43
C GLN A 691 -22.87 -5.84 -27.85
N SER A 692 -22.97 -6.05 -26.54
CA SER A 692 -24.23 -6.48 -25.92
C SER A 692 -25.08 -5.30 -25.49
N SER A 693 -26.36 -5.28 -25.87
CA SER A 693 -27.35 -4.38 -25.29
C SER A 693 -27.72 -4.74 -23.83
N ARG A 694 -27.33 -5.94 -23.36
CA ARG A 694 -27.62 -6.44 -22.01
C ARG A 694 -26.71 -5.86 -20.92
N THR A 695 -25.69 -5.09 -21.30
CA THR A 695 -24.74 -4.50 -20.34
C THR A 695 -25.28 -3.23 -19.68
N ASN A 696 -26.46 -2.73 -20.11
CA ASN A 696 -27.17 -1.58 -19.54
C ASN A 696 -26.23 -0.37 -19.32
N GLY A 697 -25.47 0.01 -20.37
CA GLY A 697 -24.58 1.17 -20.34
C GLY A 697 -23.32 1.05 -19.47
N ARG A 698 -23.02 -0.13 -18.92
CA ARG A 698 -21.81 -0.33 -18.10
C ARG A 698 -20.54 -0.18 -18.95
N THR A 699 -19.51 0.42 -18.36
CA THR A 699 -18.19 0.57 -18.97
C THR A 699 -17.21 -0.46 -18.40
N PHE A 700 -16.20 -0.81 -19.20
CA PHE A 700 -15.11 -1.67 -18.75
C PHE A 700 -14.31 -1.00 -17.63
N HIS A 701 -13.88 -1.78 -16.63
CA HIS A 701 -13.12 -1.27 -15.48
C HIS A 701 -11.94 -2.19 -15.17
N PHE A 702 -10.72 -1.72 -15.51
CA PHE A 702 -9.52 -2.54 -15.48
C PHE A 702 -9.21 -3.13 -14.09
N THR A 703 -9.06 -2.29 -13.06
CA THR A 703 -8.68 -2.73 -11.70
C THR A 703 -9.75 -3.63 -11.06
N MET A 704 -11.03 -3.32 -11.25
CA MET A 704 -12.14 -4.15 -10.76
C MET A 704 -12.14 -5.54 -11.44
N THR A 705 -11.95 -5.60 -12.75
CA THR A 705 -11.82 -6.88 -13.48
C THR A 705 -10.61 -7.66 -12.99
N TYR A 706 -9.46 -7.00 -12.80
CA TYR A 706 -8.26 -7.64 -12.25
C TYR A 706 -8.50 -8.20 -10.84
N PHE A 707 -9.14 -7.43 -9.96
CA PHE A 707 -9.49 -7.82 -8.60
C PHE A 707 -10.26 -9.15 -8.58
N TRP A 708 -11.32 -9.28 -9.40
CA TRP A 708 -12.13 -10.49 -9.45
C TRP A 708 -11.40 -11.68 -10.07
N ILE A 709 -10.56 -11.45 -11.08
CA ILE A 709 -9.65 -12.47 -11.62
C ILE A 709 -8.75 -13.01 -10.50
N GLN A 710 -8.19 -12.12 -9.67
CA GLN A 710 -7.35 -12.52 -8.54
C GLN A 710 -8.13 -13.35 -7.51
N MET A 711 -9.33 -12.92 -7.11
CA MET A 711 -10.14 -13.63 -6.10
C MET A 711 -10.53 -15.04 -6.58
N VAL A 712 -10.90 -15.17 -7.85
CA VAL A 712 -11.29 -16.46 -8.44
C VAL A 712 -10.08 -17.37 -8.60
N HIS A 713 -8.96 -16.84 -9.08
CA HIS A 713 -7.70 -17.59 -9.16
C HIS A 713 -7.27 -18.10 -7.78
N PHE A 714 -7.34 -17.24 -6.78
CA PHE A 714 -7.05 -17.58 -5.40
C PHE A 714 -7.93 -18.73 -4.90
N GLY A 715 -9.24 -18.68 -5.16
CA GLY A 715 -10.14 -19.79 -4.83
C GLY A 715 -9.83 -21.10 -5.56
N LEU A 716 -9.41 -21.02 -6.84
CA LEU A 716 -9.08 -22.20 -7.64
C LEU A 716 -7.86 -22.93 -7.06
N GLU A 717 -6.84 -22.17 -6.67
CA GLU A 717 -5.65 -22.74 -6.07
C GLU A 717 -5.92 -23.33 -4.68
N ARG A 718 -6.81 -22.74 -3.87
CA ARG A 718 -7.27 -23.34 -2.60
C ARG A 718 -7.89 -24.73 -2.81
N VAL A 719 -8.75 -24.87 -3.82
CA VAL A 719 -9.40 -26.14 -4.15
C VAL A 719 -8.38 -27.16 -4.66
N ARG A 720 -7.40 -26.75 -5.48
CA ARG A 720 -6.31 -27.60 -5.96
C ARG A 720 -5.44 -28.12 -4.81
N LEU A 721 -5.09 -27.27 -3.86
CA LEU A 721 -4.30 -27.64 -2.68
C LEU A 721 -5.02 -28.62 -1.76
N PHE A 722 -6.32 -28.39 -1.50
CA PHE A 722 -7.13 -29.30 -0.70
C PHE A 722 -7.22 -30.70 -1.33
N ARG A 723 -7.31 -30.78 -2.67
CA ARG A 723 -7.33 -32.03 -3.43
C ARG A 723 -6.00 -32.78 -3.38
N ARG A 724 -4.86 -32.07 -3.49
CA ARG A 724 -3.52 -32.69 -3.40
C ARG A 724 -3.25 -33.30 -2.02
N LYS A 725 -3.65 -32.62 -0.94
CA LYS A 725 -3.49 -33.15 0.44
C LYS A 725 -4.35 -34.38 0.72
N SER A 726 -5.55 -34.45 0.15
CA SER A 726 -6.43 -35.62 0.30
C SER A 726 -5.96 -36.83 -0.52
N GLN A 727 -5.36 -36.62 -1.70
CA GLN A 727 -4.75 -37.71 -2.49
C GLN A 727 -3.47 -38.29 -1.88
N ALA A 728 -2.76 -37.54 -1.03
CA ALA A 728 -1.57 -38.03 -0.33
C ALA A 728 -1.89 -38.82 0.95
N ALA A 729 -3.14 -38.82 1.41
CA ALA A 729 -3.54 -39.33 2.73
C ALA A 729 -4.33 -40.65 2.69
N ASP A 730 -4.87 -41.07 1.55
CA ASP A 730 -5.67 -42.30 1.44
C ASP A 730 -5.58 -42.88 0.02
N SER A 731 -5.06 -44.11 -0.13
CA SER A 731 -4.95 -44.78 -1.44
C SER A 731 -6.18 -45.61 -1.81
N ASP A 732 -7.17 -45.71 -0.93
CA ASP A 732 -8.36 -46.52 -1.17
C ASP A 732 -9.63 -45.68 -0.98
N SER A 733 -10.27 -45.39 -2.11
CA SER A 733 -11.53 -44.66 -2.28
C SER A 733 -11.47 -43.13 -2.13
N ILE A 734 -11.42 -42.41 -3.26
CA ILE A 734 -12.16 -41.16 -3.49
C ILE A 734 -12.17 -40.90 -5.01
N VAL A 735 -13.36 -40.57 -5.51
CA VAL A 735 -13.78 -40.29 -6.90
C VAL A 735 -12.70 -39.57 -7.73
N THR A 736 -12.36 -40.16 -8.89
CA THR A 736 -11.60 -39.54 -9.98
C THR A 736 -12.36 -38.35 -10.57
N LEU A 737 -12.26 -37.17 -9.94
CA LEU A 737 -12.71 -35.88 -10.50
C LEU A 737 -11.70 -35.32 -11.54
N THR A 738 -11.00 -36.20 -12.26
CA THR A 738 -10.00 -35.84 -13.27
C THR A 738 -10.60 -35.70 -14.68
N ASP A 739 -11.87 -36.07 -14.86
CA ASP A 739 -12.56 -36.06 -16.16
C ASP A 739 -13.81 -35.15 -16.21
N ASP A 740 -14.12 -34.41 -15.15
CA ASP A 740 -15.31 -33.55 -15.13
C ASP A 740 -15.04 -32.17 -15.73
N ASP A 741 -15.90 -31.79 -16.68
CA ASP A 741 -15.95 -30.47 -17.31
C ASP A 741 -15.98 -29.36 -16.24
N PRO A 742 -15.06 -28.35 -16.25
CA PRO A 742 -14.91 -27.39 -15.17
C PRO A 742 -16.20 -26.74 -14.69
N ILE A 743 -17.12 -26.41 -15.60
CA ILE A 743 -18.40 -25.78 -15.27
C ILE A 743 -19.27 -26.65 -14.35
N LYS A 744 -19.16 -27.98 -14.42
CA LYS A 744 -19.87 -28.92 -13.53
C LYS A 744 -19.35 -28.89 -12.10
N LEU A 745 -18.11 -28.44 -11.92
CA LEU A 745 -17.49 -28.27 -10.60
C LEU A 745 -17.74 -26.87 -10.02
N PHE A 746 -18.43 -25.98 -10.76
CA PHE A 746 -18.70 -24.61 -10.32
C PHE A 746 -19.55 -24.52 -9.03
N PRO A 747 -20.62 -25.31 -8.82
CA PRO A 747 -21.35 -25.32 -7.55
C PRO A 747 -20.44 -25.64 -6.36
N PHE A 748 -19.58 -26.66 -6.51
CA PHE A 748 -18.59 -27.04 -5.49
C PHE A 748 -17.56 -25.93 -5.25
N PHE A 749 -17.11 -25.26 -6.31
CA PHE A 749 -16.20 -24.13 -6.22
C PHE A 749 -16.81 -22.96 -5.42
N LEU A 750 -18.09 -22.64 -5.65
CA LEU A 750 -18.82 -21.62 -4.91
C LEU A 750 -18.93 -21.98 -3.41
N LEU A 751 -19.30 -23.22 -3.10
CA LEU A 751 -19.43 -23.70 -1.70
C LEU A 751 -18.09 -23.67 -0.94
N THR A 752 -16.97 -23.89 -1.62
CA THR A 752 -15.63 -23.85 -1.02
C THR A 752 -15.01 -22.45 -0.98
N ASN A 753 -15.58 -21.50 -1.71
CA ASN A 753 -15.14 -20.11 -1.79
C ASN A 753 -16.33 -19.14 -1.64
N PRO A 754 -17.06 -19.19 -0.50
CA PRO A 754 -18.30 -18.44 -0.31
C PRO A 754 -18.11 -16.92 -0.34
N PHE A 755 -16.90 -16.43 -0.05
CA PHE A 755 -16.54 -15.01 -0.10
C PHE A 755 -16.75 -14.38 -1.49
N LEU A 756 -16.79 -15.17 -2.57
CA LEU A 756 -17.01 -14.67 -3.93
C LEU A 756 -18.44 -14.14 -4.15
N ALA A 757 -19.41 -14.55 -3.32
CA ALA A 757 -20.78 -14.06 -3.40
C ALA A 757 -20.90 -12.59 -2.95
N ASP A 758 -19.98 -12.11 -2.12
CA ASP A 758 -19.95 -10.73 -1.66
C ASP A 758 -19.43 -9.80 -2.77
N GLY A 759 -20.33 -9.21 -3.57
CA GLY A 759 -19.97 -8.25 -4.61
C GLY A 759 -19.27 -6.98 -4.12
N ARG A 760 -19.18 -6.76 -2.79
CA ARG A 760 -18.43 -5.66 -2.16
C ARG A 760 -17.13 -6.10 -1.51
N LEU A 761 -16.68 -7.33 -1.76
CA LEU A 761 -15.40 -7.82 -1.22
C LEU A 761 -14.23 -6.88 -1.54
N TRP A 762 -14.23 -6.22 -2.70
CA TRP A 762 -13.21 -5.22 -3.07
C TRP A 762 -13.08 -4.09 -2.06
N ALA A 763 -14.13 -3.75 -1.30
CA ALA A 763 -14.12 -2.66 -0.33
C ALA A 763 -13.27 -2.97 0.90
N ASP A 764 -12.89 -4.23 1.10
CA ASP A 764 -11.91 -4.61 2.11
C ASP A 764 -10.49 -4.26 1.67
N TYR A 765 -10.25 -4.19 0.35
CA TYR A 765 -8.94 -3.99 -0.27
C TYR A 765 -8.73 -2.56 -0.76
N TYR A 766 -9.78 -1.93 -1.28
CA TYR A 766 -9.72 -0.58 -1.83
C TYR A 766 -10.61 0.41 -1.07
N SER A 767 -10.15 1.64 -0.89
CA SER A 767 -11.05 2.78 -0.74
C SER A 767 -11.80 3.03 -2.05
N THR A 768 -12.99 3.61 -1.92
CA THR A 768 -13.78 4.00 -3.08
C THR A 768 -13.03 4.99 -3.96
N ASP A 769 -12.24 5.89 -3.36
CA ASP A 769 -11.49 6.91 -4.10
C ASP A 769 -10.43 6.31 -5.02
N VAL A 770 -9.70 5.30 -4.53
CA VAL A 770 -8.68 4.60 -5.31
C VAL A 770 -9.33 3.75 -6.39
N LEU A 771 -10.30 2.91 -6.02
CA LEU A 771 -10.90 1.97 -6.98
C LEU A 771 -11.72 2.67 -8.06
N MET A 772 -12.42 3.76 -7.73
CA MET A 772 -13.26 4.48 -8.70
C MET A 772 -12.50 5.57 -9.46
N SER A 773 -11.18 5.69 -9.25
CA SER A 773 -10.33 6.63 -9.97
C SER A 773 -10.31 6.39 -11.48
N ALA A 774 -10.03 7.44 -12.26
CA ALA A 774 -9.90 7.33 -13.70
C ALA A 774 -8.73 6.42 -14.12
N GLU A 775 -7.71 6.31 -13.28
CA GLU A 775 -6.57 5.42 -13.46
C GLU A 775 -6.97 3.96 -13.25
N ALA A 776 -7.65 3.65 -12.13
CA ALA A 776 -8.12 2.30 -11.84
C ALA A 776 -9.10 1.74 -12.90
N ARG A 777 -9.78 2.62 -13.64
CA ARG A 777 -10.62 2.22 -14.78
C ARG A 777 -9.80 1.78 -16.00
N LYS A 778 -8.61 2.33 -16.21
CA LYS A 778 -7.77 2.14 -17.41
C LYS A 778 -6.60 1.20 -17.22
N SER A 779 -6.04 1.16 -16.01
CA SER A 779 -4.89 0.34 -15.63
C SER A 779 -5.12 -0.29 -14.27
N PHE A 780 -4.23 -1.21 -13.88
CA PHE A 780 -4.24 -1.77 -12.54
C PHE A 780 -3.70 -0.74 -11.55
N VAL A 781 -4.45 -0.49 -10.49
CA VAL A 781 -4.04 0.30 -9.33
C VAL A 781 -4.03 -0.63 -8.13
N VAL A 782 -2.99 -0.55 -7.31
CA VAL A 782 -2.81 -1.41 -6.13
C VAL A 782 -3.85 -1.03 -5.07
N PRO A 783 -4.38 -2.00 -4.29
CA PRO A 783 -5.30 -1.69 -3.21
C PRO A 783 -4.64 -0.90 -2.08
N ASP A 784 -5.36 0.07 -1.53
CA ASP A 784 -4.87 1.03 -0.53
C ASP A 784 -5.28 0.68 0.92
N LYS A 785 -6.16 -0.32 1.12
CA LYS A 785 -6.54 -0.80 2.47
C LYS A 785 -5.76 -2.05 2.89
N GLN A 786 -5.69 -3.05 2.01
CA GLN A 786 -4.95 -4.29 2.26
C GLN A 786 -4.60 -4.99 0.93
N PRO A 787 -3.51 -5.78 0.86
CA PRO A 787 -3.08 -6.44 -0.39
C PRO A 787 -4.03 -7.55 -0.82
N LEU A 788 -4.08 -7.86 -2.13
CA LEU A 788 -4.91 -8.95 -2.65
C LEU A 788 -4.34 -10.32 -2.23
N PRO A 789 -5.17 -11.31 -1.88
CA PRO A 789 -4.73 -12.66 -1.54
C PRO A 789 -4.09 -13.34 -2.74
N ASP A 790 -2.99 -14.06 -2.51
CA ASP A 790 -2.30 -14.86 -3.53
C ASP A 790 -2.04 -16.29 -3.03
N VAL A 791 -2.02 -17.25 -3.95
CA VAL A 791 -1.63 -18.64 -3.66
C VAL A 791 -0.30 -18.90 -4.33
N VAL A 792 0.77 -18.51 -3.65
CA VAL A 792 2.12 -18.86 -4.06
C VAL A 792 2.36 -20.34 -3.80
N ARG A 793 2.92 -21.00 -4.82
CA ARG A 793 3.23 -22.43 -4.89
C ARG A 793 4.22 -22.83 -3.82
N ILE A 794 3.82 -23.76 -2.95
CA ILE A 794 4.76 -24.66 -2.25
C ILE A 794 4.76 -25.95 -3.08
N GLU A 795 5.77 -26.12 -3.94
CA GLU A 795 6.17 -27.45 -4.41
C GLU A 795 7.02 -28.15 -3.34
#